data_AF-A0A933W7J4-F1
#
_entry.id   AF-A0A933W7J4-F1
#
_cell.length_a   1.000
_cell.length_b   1.000
_cell.length_c   1.000
_cell.angle_alpha   90.00
_cell.angle_beta   90.00
_cell.angle_gamma   90.00
#
_symmetry.space_group_name_H-M   'P 1'
#
loop_
_entity.id
_entity.type
_entity.pdbx_description
1 polymer ?
#
loop_
_entity_poly.entity_id
_entity_poly.type
_entity_poly.pdbx_seq_one_letter_code
_entity_poly.pdbx_strand_id
1 'polypeptide(L)'
;MAPVSPRRAPFALLLVALLLAATAVPALALKVATWNLLAYDQTTCAGRQPQFRTVMTAMNPDILIAQELNSAAGKDSFLINVLNNAQPGEWTASWIPLGTEGGAIFWKPAKVNVVNITSVATGGPRPALVGLVKPVGYVKNDAWFRLYSIHLKAGNPATNPPDSTTRRTECTNLRTTLNNQVTTVVGTNFLVGGDSNFYGDWEGGYQRLTESQADNDGRCFDLYNLPGTWNQFAYRTVHTQCPCLSGCGPNFSGGGMDDRFDLFLQSASLRDGAGLDLLTSTYKAFGNDGQHYNDSIDGGGFNTAVPLAVATALRTAADHIPVVLELQLPAKTSVPSSFALGDAIVGATHALPLTVANSGPSPADTLRYTLTAPAGFTAPAGSFKAASGAAGNAHSIALVTATTGVKTGTLTVNANDPDTLAKSVALSGRVLAHAVPSLDSAIVLTAQSLDMGQYPAAGFPDGAVRVHNRGWVALQARLSVASAHIAGGAGRFSIPGGFTPALLSGTGATWPVRFDATGATLDSTYTATLTFGTADEALPGATALATLTVNLQARVSATGVEASEGGLRFLPPRPNPARGATEMAFELPADMPVDLAVYDLVGRRVATLAEGRMSAGRHSVRWDAGLADGRKAAAGLYFVRFTSGGLTKVSRLVLLP
;
A
#
# COMPACT_ATOMS: atom_id res chain seq x y z
N MET A 1 -70.63 -13.96 21.27
CA MET A 1 -69.36 -13.84 22.02
C MET A 1 -68.24 -14.47 21.20
N ALA A 2 -67.53 -13.64 20.44
CA ALA A 2 -66.12 -13.83 20.12
C ALA A 2 -65.30 -12.98 21.13
N PRO A 3 -63.95 -12.93 21.17
CA PRO A 3 -62.91 -13.84 20.65
C PRO A 3 -61.84 -14.19 21.73
N VAL A 4 -60.92 -15.12 21.47
CA VAL A 4 -59.51 -14.98 21.93
C VAL A 4 -58.60 -15.50 20.82
N SER A 5 -57.84 -14.58 20.22
CA SER A 5 -56.74 -14.87 19.31
C SER A 5 -55.49 -15.31 20.07
N PRO A 6 -54.62 -16.13 19.47
CA PRO A 6 -53.18 -15.96 19.64
C PRO A 6 -52.57 -15.32 18.40
N ARG A 7 -51.69 -14.37 18.68
CA ARG A 7 -50.98 -13.48 17.77
C ARG A 7 -50.03 -14.25 16.86
N ARG A 8 -49.94 -13.75 15.63
CA ARG A 8 -48.92 -14.07 14.63
C ARG A 8 -47.52 -13.80 15.21
N ALA A 9 -46.66 -14.82 15.19
CA ALA A 9 -45.21 -14.63 15.17
C ALA A 9 -44.77 -14.55 13.69
N PRO A 10 -43.90 -13.61 13.30
CA PRO A 10 -43.46 -13.48 11.92
C PRO A 10 -42.55 -14.64 11.54
N PHE A 11 -42.82 -15.25 10.39
CA PHE A 11 -41.89 -16.12 9.67
C PHE A 11 -40.57 -15.36 9.47
N ALA A 12 -39.54 -15.73 10.22
CA ALA A 12 -38.17 -15.43 9.82
C ALA A 12 -37.85 -16.35 8.64
N LEU A 13 -37.94 -15.81 7.42
CA LEU A 13 -37.31 -16.41 6.25
C LEU A 13 -35.82 -16.54 6.58
N LEU A 14 -35.37 -17.74 6.89
CA LEU A 14 -33.95 -18.07 6.93
C LEU A 14 -33.49 -18.07 5.47
N LEU A 15 -33.04 -16.91 4.99
CA LEU A 15 -32.31 -16.82 3.74
C LEU A 15 -30.98 -17.54 3.97
N VAL A 16 -30.94 -18.84 3.65
CA VAL A 16 -29.67 -19.55 3.49
C VAL A 16 -29.03 -18.95 2.25
N ALA A 17 -28.22 -17.91 2.46
CA ALA A 17 -27.27 -17.47 1.46
C ALA A 17 -26.29 -18.62 1.29
N LEU A 18 -26.52 -19.47 0.27
CA LEU A 18 -25.47 -20.25 -0.32
C LEU A 18 -24.45 -19.23 -0.85
N LEU A 19 -23.43 -18.92 -0.06
CA LEU A 19 -22.18 -18.46 -0.63
C LEU A 19 -21.65 -19.62 -1.48
N LEU A 20 -22.07 -19.65 -2.74
CA LEU A 20 -21.20 -20.14 -3.79
C LEU A 20 -20.00 -19.21 -3.78
N ALA A 21 -19.02 -19.52 -2.92
CA ALA A 21 -17.65 -19.18 -3.19
C ALA A 21 -17.29 -19.94 -4.47
N ALA A 22 -17.65 -19.35 -5.61
CA ALA A 22 -16.89 -19.58 -6.82
C ALA A 22 -15.51 -18.99 -6.51
N THR A 23 -14.65 -19.80 -5.90
CA THR A 23 -13.23 -19.63 -6.07
C THR A 23 -13.00 -19.83 -7.56
N ALA A 24 -13.07 -18.74 -8.33
CA ALA A 24 -12.43 -18.72 -9.63
C ALA A 24 -10.97 -19.08 -9.35
N VAL A 25 -10.61 -20.33 -9.64
CA VAL A 25 -9.23 -20.76 -9.61
C VAL A 25 -8.53 -19.86 -10.62
N PRO A 26 -7.58 -18.98 -10.23
CA PRO A 26 -6.87 -18.21 -11.22
C PRO A 26 -6.01 -19.20 -12.01
N ALA A 27 -6.44 -19.59 -13.21
CA ALA A 27 -5.54 -20.18 -14.19
C ALA A 27 -4.65 -19.06 -14.73
N LEU A 28 -3.39 -19.00 -14.31
CA LEU A 28 -2.55 -17.83 -14.55
C LEU A 28 -1.05 -18.14 -14.80
N ALA A 29 -0.77 -19.18 -15.60
CA ALA A 29 0.35 -19.20 -16.55
C ALA A 29 -0.19 -18.79 -17.93
N LEU A 30 0.67 -18.40 -18.87
CA LEU A 30 0.24 -18.22 -20.27
C LEU A 30 0.33 -19.56 -21.01
N LYS A 31 -0.80 -20.13 -21.41
CA LYS A 31 -0.85 -21.42 -22.09
C LYS A 31 -0.85 -21.28 -23.61
N VAL A 32 0.16 -21.86 -24.26
CA VAL A 32 0.37 -21.77 -25.71
C VAL A 32 0.26 -23.15 -26.32
N ALA A 33 -0.52 -23.26 -27.39
CA ALA A 33 -0.68 -24.50 -28.15
C ALA A 33 -0.35 -24.29 -29.63
N THR A 34 0.14 -25.36 -30.27
CA THR A 34 0.24 -25.48 -31.72
C THR A 34 -0.57 -26.66 -32.21
N TRP A 35 -1.25 -26.52 -33.35
CA TRP A 35 -2.04 -27.61 -33.93
C TRP A 35 -2.18 -27.49 -35.45
N ASN A 36 -1.73 -28.50 -36.18
CA ASN A 36 -2.10 -28.70 -37.58
C ASN A 36 -3.58 -29.14 -37.67
N LEU A 37 -4.42 -28.36 -38.37
CA LEU A 37 -5.87 -28.57 -38.43
C LEU A 37 -6.33 -29.43 -39.61
N LEU A 38 -5.38 -29.96 -40.40
CA LEU A 38 -5.60 -30.79 -41.59
C LEU A 38 -6.52 -30.11 -42.60
N ALA A 39 -5.96 -29.26 -43.46
CA ALA A 39 -6.66 -28.53 -44.51
C ALA A 39 -8.07 -28.02 -44.12
N TYR A 40 -8.19 -27.33 -42.98
CA TYR A 40 -9.47 -26.89 -42.46
C TYR A 40 -10.11 -25.81 -43.36
N ASP A 41 -11.37 -26.04 -43.75
CA ASP A 41 -12.18 -25.15 -44.58
C ASP A 41 -13.61 -24.98 -43.99
N GLN A 42 -14.28 -23.86 -44.30
CA GLN A 42 -15.60 -23.58 -43.76
C GLN A 42 -16.70 -24.55 -44.22
N THR A 43 -16.55 -25.21 -45.38
CA THR A 43 -17.61 -26.03 -45.98
C THR A 43 -17.45 -27.52 -45.70
N THR A 44 -16.24 -28.05 -45.83
CA THR A 44 -15.99 -29.50 -45.76
C THR A 44 -15.75 -30.00 -44.34
N CYS A 45 -15.46 -29.10 -43.39
CA CYS A 45 -14.99 -29.47 -42.05
C CYS A 45 -16.03 -29.27 -40.94
N ALA A 46 -17.29 -28.96 -41.29
CA ALA A 46 -18.37 -28.76 -40.32
C ALA A 46 -18.56 -29.96 -39.37
N GLY A 47 -18.41 -31.19 -39.89
CA GLY A 47 -18.47 -32.42 -39.08
C GLY A 47 -17.35 -32.59 -38.05
N ARG A 48 -16.19 -31.91 -38.24
CA ARG A 48 -15.04 -31.96 -37.32
C ARG A 48 -15.15 -30.92 -36.19
N GLN A 49 -15.96 -29.86 -36.37
CA GLN A 49 -16.10 -28.78 -35.38
C GLN A 49 -16.50 -29.23 -33.97
N PRO A 50 -17.45 -30.18 -33.76
CA PRO A 50 -17.73 -30.69 -32.42
C PRO A 50 -16.50 -31.31 -31.75
N GLN A 51 -15.65 -31.97 -32.52
CA GLN A 51 -14.44 -32.62 -32.00
C GLN A 51 -13.41 -31.57 -31.60
N PHE A 52 -13.18 -30.57 -32.44
CA PHE A 52 -12.35 -29.42 -32.08
C PHE A 52 -12.87 -28.72 -30.81
N ARG A 53 -14.18 -28.55 -30.63
CA ARG A 53 -14.76 -27.96 -29.40
C ARG A 53 -14.46 -28.80 -28.17
N THR A 54 -14.65 -30.12 -28.25
CA THR A 54 -14.31 -31.04 -27.15
C THR A 54 -12.84 -30.92 -26.75
N VAL A 55 -11.93 -30.94 -27.73
CA VAL A 55 -10.48 -30.83 -27.48
C VAL A 55 -10.11 -29.45 -26.93
N MET A 56 -10.59 -28.36 -27.54
CA MET A 56 -10.27 -27.00 -27.11
C MET A 56 -10.82 -26.70 -25.71
N THR A 57 -11.97 -27.25 -25.35
CA THR A 57 -12.53 -27.14 -23.99
C THR A 57 -11.66 -27.84 -22.97
N ALA A 58 -11.18 -29.06 -23.29
CA ALA A 58 -10.30 -29.83 -22.40
C ALA A 58 -8.88 -29.24 -22.30
N MET A 59 -8.35 -28.74 -23.42
CA MET A 59 -7.01 -28.15 -23.49
C MET A 59 -6.97 -26.74 -22.90
N ASN A 60 -8.00 -25.93 -23.15
CA ASN A 60 -8.17 -24.54 -22.72
C ASN A 60 -6.89 -23.68 -22.82
N PRO A 61 -6.26 -23.56 -24.00
CA PRO A 61 -5.10 -22.68 -24.17
C PRO A 61 -5.52 -21.20 -24.15
N ASP A 62 -4.55 -20.30 -24.02
CA ASP A 62 -4.75 -18.85 -24.17
C ASP A 62 -4.36 -18.35 -25.56
N ILE A 63 -3.41 -19.06 -26.20
CA ILE A 63 -2.95 -18.82 -27.57
C ILE A 63 -2.92 -20.15 -28.32
N LEU A 64 -3.42 -20.17 -29.55
CA LEU A 64 -3.30 -21.27 -30.49
C LEU A 64 -2.66 -20.75 -31.79
N ILE A 65 -1.54 -21.33 -32.19
CA ILE A 65 -1.03 -21.21 -33.55
C ILE A 65 -1.50 -22.41 -34.36
N ALA A 66 -2.11 -22.14 -35.53
CA ALA A 66 -2.73 -23.17 -36.34
C ALA A 66 -2.10 -23.23 -37.74
N GLN A 67 -1.81 -24.45 -38.18
CA GLN A 67 -1.35 -24.77 -39.53
C GLN A 67 -2.50 -25.38 -40.36
N GLU A 68 -2.35 -25.36 -41.69
CA GLU A 68 -3.33 -25.91 -42.65
C GLU A 68 -4.76 -25.36 -42.54
N LEU A 69 -4.89 -24.04 -42.48
CA LEU A 69 -6.16 -23.40 -42.78
C LEU A 69 -6.20 -23.04 -44.27
N ASN A 70 -7.25 -23.44 -44.98
CA ASN A 70 -7.29 -23.26 -46.44
C ASN A 70 -7.66 -21.83 -46.88
N SER A 71 -8.34 -21.07 -46.02
CA SER A 71 -8.84 -19.75 -46.38
C SER A 71 -9.11 -18.86 -45.17
N ALA A 72 -9.22 -17.55 -45.42
CA ALA A 72 -9.66 -16.60 -44.40
C ALA A 72 -11.05 -16.97 -43.86
N ALA A 73 -11.95 -17.47 -44.72
CA ALA A 73 -13.28 -17.91 -44.31
C ALA A 73 -13.22 -19.20 -43.48
N GLY A 74 -12.27 -20.10 -43.73
CA GLY A 74 -11.98 -21.26 -42.89
C GLY A 74 -11.55 -20.82 -41.49
N LYS A 75 -10.65 -19.84 -41.39
CA LYS A 75 -10.26 -19.21 -40.13
C LYS A 75 -11.44 -18.57 -39.39
N ASP A 76 -12.33 -17.84 -40.08
CA ASP A 76 -13.53 -17.26 -39.45
C ASP A 76 -14.48 -18.33 -38.96
N SER A 77 -14.67 -19.41 -39.74
CA SER A 77 -15.49 -20.54 -39.35
C SER A 77 -14.93 -21.24 -38.11
N PHE A 78 -13.62 -21.44 -38.01
CA PHE A 78 -13.00 -22.00 -36.81
C PHE A 78 -13.16 -21.06 -35.61
N LEU A 79 -12.89 -19.77 -35.79
CA LEU A 79 -13.07 -18.76 -34.73
C LEU A 79 -14.50 -18.77 -34.18
N ILE A 80 -15.51 -18.71 -35.06
CA ILE A 80 -16.92 -18.56 -34.66
C ILE A 80 -17.50 -19.88 -34.17
N ASN A 81 -17.33 -20.96 -34.92
CA ASN A 81 -18.04 -22.22 -34.69
C ASN A 81 -17.31 -23.18 -33.75
N VAL A 82 -16.02 -22.93 -33.49
CA VAL A 82 -15.23 -23.72 -32.53
C VAL A 82 -14.90 -22.88 -31.30
N LEU A 83 -14.10 -21.82 -31.46
CA LEU A 83 -13.52 -21.11 -30.31
C LEU A 83 -14.54 -20.23 -29.57
N ASN A 84 -15.34 -19.46 -30.32
CA ASN A 84 -16.36 -18.55 -29.79
C ASN A 84 -17.75 -19.17 -29.73
N ASN A 85 -17.88 -20.48 -29.90
CA ASN A 85 -19.18 -21.15 -29.92
C ASN A 85 -19.87 -21.14 -28.54
N ALA A 86 -19.11 -21.45 -27.48
CA ALA A 86 -19.64 -21.46 -26.12
C ALA A 86 -19.65 -20.06 -25.49
N GLN A 87 -18.64 -19.23 -25.79
CA GLN A 87 -18.50 -17.87 -25.28
C GLN A 87 -18.16 -16.90 -26.42
N PRO A 88 -19.17 -16.29 -27.06
CA PRO A 88 -18.94 -15.34 -28.14
C PRO A 88 -18.02 -14.18 -27.73
N GLY A 89 -16.95 -13.96 -28.49
CA GLY A 89 -15.98 -12.89 -28.25
C GLY A 89 -14.87 -13.22 -27.25
N GLU A 90 -14.81 -14.44 -26.70
CA GLU A 90 -13.70 -14.88 -25.84
C GLU A 90 -12.38 -14.93 -26.59
N TRP A 91 -12.41 -15.24 -27.89
CA TRP A 91 -11.27 -15.37 -28.78
C TRP A 91 -11.29 -14.33 -29.90
N THR A 92 -10.11 -13.96 -30.34
CA THR A 92 -9.88 -13.23 -31.59
C THR A 92 -8.81 -13.97 -32.41
N ALA A 93 -8.59 -13.55 -33.65
CA ALA A 93 -7.70 -14.24 -34.58
C ALA A 93 -6.99 -13.28 -35.55
N SER A 94 -5.87 -13.75 -36.09
CA SER A 94 -5.21 -13.17 -37.25
C SER A 94 -5.28 -14.10 -38.46
N TRP A 95 -5.03 -13.55 -39.64
CA TRP A 95 -4.90 -14.33 -40.88
C TRP A 95 -3.78 -13.77 -41.74
N ILE A 96 -2.87 -14.65 -42.15
CA ILE A 96 -1.90 -14.34 -43.19
C ILE A 96 -1.92 -15.46 -44.24
N PRO A 97 -2.08 -15.14 -45.53
CA PRO A 97 -1.83 -16.09 -46.60
C PRO A 97 -0.35 -16.48 -46.62
N LEU A 98 -0.04 -17.77 -46.54
CA LEU A 98 1.33 -18.32 -46.48
C LEU A 98 1.63 -19.18 -47.73
N GLY A 99 1.17 -18.75 -48.90
CA GLY A 99 1.34 -19.48 -50.16
C GLY A 99 0.14 -20.35 -50.48
N THR A 100 0.32 -21.68 -50.47
CA THR A 100 -0.73 -22.67 -50.82
C THR A 100 -1.78 -22.88 -49.72
N GLU A 101 -1.54 -22.34 -48.54
CA GLU A 101 -2.42 -22.36 -47.36
C GLU A 101 -2.26 -21.04 -46.59
N GLY A 102 -3.03 -20.84 -45.53
CA GLY A 102 -2.81 -19.75 -44.58
C GLY A 102 -2.56 -20.24 -43.16
N GLY A 103 -1.91 -19.37 -42.39
CA GLY A 103 -1.69 -19.56 -40.97
C GLY A 103 -2.49 -18.55 -40.16
N ALA A 104 -2.88 -18.96 -38.96
CA ALA A 104 -3.60 -18.12 -38.03
C ALA A 104 -3.00 -18.21 -36.63
N ILE A 105 -2.97 -17.07 -35.93
CA ILE A 105 -2.80 -17.02 -34.49
C ILE A 105 -4.17 -16.69 -33.92
N PHE A 106 -4.68 -17.55 -33.04
CA PHE A 106 -5.88 -17.30 -32.24
C PHE A 106 -5.45 -17.01 -30.81
N TRP A 107 -6.08 -16.03 -30.15
CA TRP A 107 -5.78 -15.72 -28.76
C TRP A 107 -6.96 -15.16 -28.00
N LYS A 108 -6.92 -15.29 -26.67
CA LYS A 108 -7.85 -14.64 -25.75
C LYS A 108 -7.39 -13.20 -25.45
N PRO A 109 -8.11 -12.15 -25.90
CA PRO A 109 -7.67 -10.76 -25.72
C PRO A 109 -7.67 -10.31 -24.25
N ALA A 110 -8.40 -11.02 -23.37
CA ALA A 110 -8.35 -10.80 -21.93
C ALA A 110 -7.02 -11.24 -21.28
N LYS A 111 -6.22 -12.04 -21.99
CA LYS A 111 -4.96 -12.62 -21.48
C LYS A 111 -3.74 -12.02 -22.15
N VAL A 112 -3.81 -11.82 -23.46
CA VAL A 112 -2.69 -11.32 -24.27
C VAL A 112 -3.16 -10.39 -25.37
N ASN A 113 -2.28 -9.49 -25.78
CA ASN A 113 -2.41 -8.75 -27.02
C ASN A 113 -1.34 -9.22 -28.01
N VAL A 114 -1.75 -9.75 -29.15
CA VAL A 114 -0.83 -10.17 -30.22
C VAL A 114 -0.83 -9.10 -31.31
N VAL A 115 0.35 -8.54 -31.56
CA VAL A 115 0.55 -7.41 -32.49
C VAL A 115 1.66 -7.70 -33.48
N ASN A 116 1.84 -6.83 -34.47
CA ASN A 116 2.90 -6.93 -35.48
C ASN A 116 2.93 -8.31 -36.17
N ILE A 117 1.75 -8.83 -36.49
CA ILE A 117 1.61 -10.16 -37.06
C ILE A 117 2.02 -10.08 -38.54
N THR A 118 3.09 -10.78 -38.90
CA THR A 118 3.69 -10.80 -40.25
C THR A 118 4.18 -12.20 -40.61
N SER A 119 4.90 -12.35 -41.71
CA SER A 119 5.53 -13.61 -42.09
C SER A 119 7.02 -13.44 -42.40
N VAL A 120 7.77 -14.51 -42.20
CA VAL A 120 9.21 -14.64 -42.46
C VAL A 120 9.39 -15.56 -43.66
N ALA A 121 9.98 -15.04 -44.73
CA ALA A 121 10.31 -15.85 -45.89
C ALA A 121 11.36 -16.91 -45.51
N THR A 122 11.01 -18.17 -45.72
CA THR A 122 11.86 -19.34 -45.45
C THR A 122 12.54 -19.85 -46.71
N GLY A 123 12.09 -19.44 -47.90
CA GLY A 123 12.58 -19.98 -49.19
C GLY A 123 12.03 -21.35 -49.54
N GLY A 124 11.16 -21.92 -48.69
CA GLY A 124 10.37 -23.11 -48.98
C GLY A 124 8.95 -22.77 -49.46
N PRO A 125 8.04 -23.76 -49.52
CA PRO A 125 6.68 -23.55 -50.03
C PRO A 125 5.85 -22.61 -49.14
N ARG A 126 6.21 -22.46 -47.86
CA ARG A 126 5.44 -21.71 -46.86
C ARG A 126 6.35 -20.84 -46.00
N PRO A 127 6.13 -19.52 -45.90
CA PRO A 127 6.81 -18.68 -44.93
C PRO A 127 6.34 -18.99 -43.50
N ALA A 128 7.17 -18.68 -42.50
CA ALA A 128 6.81 -18.83 -41.10
C ALA A 128 5.99 -17.60 -40.64
N LEU A 129 4.83 -17.83 -40.01
CA LEU A 129 4.03 -16.76 -39.41
C LEU A 129 4.69 -16.30 -38.11
N VAL A 130 4.70 -15.00 -37.81
CA VAL A 130 5.23 -14.46 -36.56
C VAL A 130 4.27 -13.44 -35.97
N GLY A 131 4.10 -13.46 -34.66
CA GLY A 131 3.40 -12.43 -33.89
C GLY A 131 4.19 -12.01 -32.66
N LEU A 132 4.10 -10.74 -32.27
CA LEU A 132 4.61 -10.24 -31.00
C LEU A 132 3.52 -10.38 -29.93
N VAL A 133 3.75 -11.26 -28.97
CA VAL A 133 2.84 -11.52 -27.86
C VAL A 133 3.18 -10.61 -26.68
N LYS A 134 2.17 -9.86 -26.22
CA LYS A 134 2.24 -8.98 -25.05
C LYS A 134 1.22 -9.43 -24.00
N PRO A 135 1.65 -10.07 -22.90
CA PRO A 135 0.76 -10.40 -21.80
C PRO A 135 0.05 -9.16 -21.24
N VAL A 136 -1.26 -9.27 -20.99
CA VAL A 136 -2.05 -8.19 -20.40
C VAL A 136 -1.51 -7.87 -19.01
N GLY A 137 -1.33 -6.58 -18.73
CA GLY A 137 -0.74 -6.10 -17.48
C GLY A 137 0.78 -5.95 -17.50
N TYR A 138 1.47 -6.26 -18.61
CA TYR A 138 2.91 -6.06 -18.79
C TYR A 138 3.22 -5.08 -19.93
N VAL A 139 3.87 -3.97 -19.61
CA VAL A 139 4.13 -2.88 -20.57
C VAL A 139 5.57 -2.80 -21.06
N LYS A 140 6.50 -3.53 -20.43
CA LYS A 140 7.90 -3.64 -20.85
C LYS A 140 8.17 -4.92 -21.62
N ASN A 141 9.18 -4.84 -22.49
CA ASN A 141 9.58 -5.86 -23.44
C ASN A 141 10.12 -7.14 -22.81
N ASP A 142 10.64 -7.09 -21.57
CA ASP A 142 11.15 -8.27 -20.86
C ASP A 142 10.08 -9.34 -20.58
N ALA A 143 8.81 -8.94 -20.57
CA ALA A 143 7.66 -9.85 -20.43
C ALA A 143 7.05 -10.27 -21.77
N TRP A 144 7.54 -9.72 -22.89
CA TRP A 144 7.02 -9.99 -24.22
C TRP A 144 7.86 -11.05 -24.92
N PHE A 145 7.28 -11.71 -25.92
CA PHE A 145 8.00 -12.69 -26.74
C PHE A 145 7.48 -12.74 -28.17
N ARG A 146 8.35 -13.19 -29.08
CA ARG A 146 7.97 -13.49 -30.47
C ARG A 146 7.49 -14.93 -30.56
N LEU A 147 6.32 -15.15 -31.14
CA LEU A 147 5.77 -16.46 -31.38
C LEU A 147 5.77 -16.75 -32.87
N TYR A 148 6.53 -17.75 -33.29
CA TYR A 148 6.61 -18.21 -34.66
C TYR A 148 5.78 -19.48 -34.84
N SER A 149 5.03 -19.54 -35.94
CA SER A 149 4.33 -20.71 -36.42
C SER A 149 4.97 -21.21 -37.71
N ILE A 150 5.54 -22.42 -37.67
CA ILE A 150 6.13 -23.07 -38.83
C ILE A 150 5.19 -24.15 -39.39
N HIS A 151 5.24 -24.33 -40.70
CA HIS A 151 4.75 -25.53 -41.38
C HIS A 151 5.76 -25.84 -42.47
N LEU A 152 6.76 -26.66 -42.13
CA LEU A 152 7.91 -26.91 -43.01
C LEU A 152 7.53 -27.84 -44.16
N LYS A 153 8.45 -28.00 -45.12
CA LYS A 153 8.30 -28.93 -46.23
C LYS A 153 7.98 -30.34 -45.72
N ALA A 154 6.79 -30.83 -46.07
CA ALA A 154 6.35 -32.20 -45.83
C ALA A 154 7.03 -33.20 -46.76
N GLY A 155 7.06 -34.47 -46.32
CA GLY A 155 7.59 -35.60 -47.07
C GLY A 155 8.68 -36.37 -46.33
N ASN A 156 8.82 -37.65 -46.70
CA ASN A 156 9.72 -38.59 -46.05
C ASN A 156 11.11 -38.59 -46.74
N PRO A 157 12.17 -38.16 -46.06
CA PRO A 157 13.51 -38.05 -46.64
C PRO A 157 14.17 -39.41 -46.92
N ALA A 158 13.66 -40.51 -46.33
CA ALA A 158 14.11 -41.85 -46.67
C ALA A 158 13.68 -42.25 -48.09
N THR A 159 12.52 -41.76 -48.54
CA THR A 159 12.01 -42.01 -49.91
C THR A 159 12.29 -40.85 -50.87
N ASN A 160 12.45 -39.63 -50.36
CA ASN A 160 12.70 -38.42 -51.15
C ASN A 160 13.69 -37.49 -50.41
N PRO A 161 15.01 -37.78 -50.49
CA PRO A 161 16.04 -37.03 -49.77
C PRO A 161 16.03 -35.48 -49.92
N PRO A 162 15.63 -34.90 -51.08
CA PRO A 162 15.48 -33.45 -51.22
C PRO A 162 14.55 -32.77 -50.21
N ASP A 163 13.60 -33.49 -49.61
CA ASP A 163 12.68 -32.91 -48.61
C ASP A 163 13.43 -32.38 -47.38
N SER A 164 14.40 -33.16 -46.85
CA SER A 164 15.22 -32.70 -45.71
C SER A 164 16.15 -31.53 -46.08
N THR A 165 16.62 -31.48 -47.33
CA THR A 165 17.44 -30.36 -47.84
C THR A 165 16.62 -29.07 -47.93
N THR A 166 15.35 -29.18 -48.32
CA THR A 166 14.42 -28.05 -48.34
C THR A 166 14.15 -27.57 -46.91
N ARG A 167 13.84 -28.47 -45.97
CA ARG A 167 13.69 -28.14 -44.55
C ARG A 167 14.92 -27.45 -43.97
N ARG A 168 16.13 -27.89 -44.33
CA ARG A 168 17.38 -27.22 -43.93
C ARG A 168 17.48 -25.80 -44.45
N THR A 169 17.06 -25.55 -45.70
CA THR A 169 17.03 -24.20 -46.27
C THR A 169 16.03 -23.32 -45.53
N GLU A 170 14.81 -23.83 -45.29
CA GLU A 170 13.76 -23.13 -44.54
C GLU A 170 14.24 -22.70 -43.15
N CYS A 171 14.82 -23.64 -42.41
CA CYS A 171 15.38 -23.39 -41.10
C CYS A 171 16.60 -22.47 -41.13
N THR A 172 17.39 -22.45 -42.21
CA THR A 172 18.55 -21.53 -42.33
C THR A 172 18.09 -20.09 -42.43
N ASN A 173 17.05 -19.83 -43.23
CA ASN A 173 16.48 -18.50 -43.40
C ASN A 173 15.73 -18.05 -42.13
N LEU A 174 15.01 -18.96 -41.47
CA LEU A 174 14.41 -18.68 -40.17
C LEU A 174 15.47 -18.38 -39.10
N ARG A 175 16.53 -19.21 -38.98
CA ARG A 175 17.64 -19.01 -38.03
C ARG A 175 18.32 -17.65 -38.22
N THR A 176 18.53 -17.25 -39.46
CA THR A 176 19.09 -15.93 -39.81
C THR A 176 18.19 -14.80 -39.32
N THR A 177 16.87 -14.95 -39.48
CA THR A 177 15.90 -13.97 -38.97
C THR A 177 15.91 -13.93 -37.45
N LEU A 178 15.95 -15.08 -36.77
CA LEU A 178 15.98 -15.16 -35.31
C LEU A 178 17.21 -14.45 -34.73
N ASN A 179 18.39 -14.64 -35.33
CA ASN A 179 19.63 -13.95 -34.98
C ASN A 179 19.50 -12.42 -35.12
N ASN A 180 18.92 -11.95 -36.22
CA ASN A 180 18.84 -10.53 -36.52
C ASN A 180 17.68 -9.78 -35.81
N GLN A 181 16.87 -10.45 -34.99
CA GLN A 181 15.64 -9.88 -34.42
C GLN A 181 15.71 -9.57 -32.91
N VAL A 182 16.89 -9.53 -32.31
CA VAL A 182 17.05 -8.82 -31.02
C VAL A 182 16.85 -7.33 -31.30
N THR A 183 15.77 -6.74 -30.78
CA THR A 183 15.42 -5.34 -31.01
C THR A 183 15.28 -4.58 -29.70
N THR A 184 15.22 -3.25 -29.77
CA THR A 184 14.82 -2.42 -28.62
C THR A 184 13.35 -2.63 -28.21
N VAL A 185 12.55 -3.29 -29.05
CA VAL A 185 11.10 -3.48 -28.86
C VAL A 185 10.78 -4.82 -28.20
N VAL A 186 11.56 -5.87 -28.48
CA VAL A 186 11.42 -7.21 -27.89
C VAL A 186 12.81 -7.77 -27.68
N GLY A 187 13.07 -8.24 -26.45
CA GLY A 187 14.34 -8.88 -26.10
C GLY A 187 14.54 -10.22 -26.80
N THR A 188 15.37 -11.07 -26.20
CA THR A 188 15.78 -12.37 -26.74
C THR A 188 14.71 -13.46 -26.66
N ASN A 189 13.54 -13.17 -26.08
CA ASN A 189 12.45 -14.14 -25.92
C ASN A 189 11.76 -14.49 -27.24
N PHE A 190 11.81 -15.76 -27.60
CA PHE A 190 10.99 -16.29 -28.69
C PHE A 190 10.64 -17.78 -28.50
N LEU A 191 9.53 -18.18 -29.11
CA LEU A 191 9.09 -19.57 -29.27
C LEU A 191 8.84 -19.85 -30.75
N VAL A 192 9.35 -20.98 -31.24
CA VAL A 192 9.07 -21.51 -32.58
C VAL A 192 8.26 -22.78 -32.40
N GLY A 193 6.99 -22.76 -32.81
CA GLY A 193 6.12 -23.94 -32.75
C GLY A 193 5.48 -24.25 -34.09
N GLY A 194 5.03 -25.48 -34.28
CA GLY A 194 4.33 -25.88 -35.49
C GLY A 194 4.69 -27.26 -35.98
N ASP A 195 4.15 -27.59 -37.15
CA ASP A 195 4.46 -28.80 -37.88
C ASP A 195 5.82 -28.65 -38.57
N SER A 196 6.80 -29.35 -38.02
CA SER A 196 8.19 -29.35 -38.49
C SER A 196 8.48 -30.41 -39.55
N ASN A 197 7.63 -31.45 -39.67
CA ASN A 197 7.90 -32.64 -40.48
C ASN A 197 9.30 -33.26 -40.23
N PHE A 198 9.86 -33.13 -39.01
CA PHE A 198 11.16 -33.72 -38.66
C PHE A 198 11.03 -35.17 -38.22
N TYR A 199 11.78 -36.08 -38.86
CA TYR A 199 11.82 -37.50 -38.50
C TYR A 199 12.82 -37.83 -37.37
N GLY A 200 13.66 -36.89 -36.96
CA GLY A 200 14.72 -37.13 -35.97
C GLY A 200 15.64 -35.93 -35.80
N ASP A 201 16.56 -36.01 -34.84
CA ASP A 201 17.55 -34.95 -34.59
C ASP A 201 18.60 -34.80 -35.71
N TRP A 202 18.71 -35.81 -36.57
CA TRP A 202 19.56 -35.80 -37.75
C TRP A 202 18.98 -34.97 -38.91
N GLU A 203 17.72 -34.55 -38.83
CA GLU A 203 17.10 -33.70 -39.85
C GLU A 203 17.86 -32.38 -40.01
N GLY A 204 18.20 -32.05 -41.26
CA GLY A 204 19.04 -30.89 -41.54
C GLY A 204 18.41 -29.57 -41.05
N GLY A 205 17.08 -29.48 -41.01
CA GLY A 205 16.34 -28.35 -40.45
C GLY A 205 16.43 -28.26 -38.93
N TYR A 206 16.22 -29.40 -38.22
CA TYR A 206 16.35 -29.46 -36.77
C TYR A 206 17.77 -29.08 -36.33
N GLN A 207 18.79 -29.68 -36.95
CA GLN A 207 20.19 -29.35 -36.68
C GLN A 207 20.46 -27.86 -36.88
N ARG A 208 19.95 -27.26 -37.97
CA ARG A 208 20.17 -25.84 -38.25
C ARG A 208 19.57 -24.92 -37.17
N LEU A 209 18.42 -25.28 -36.60
CA LEU A 209 17.79 -24.49 -35.55
C LEU A 209 18.51 -24.65 -34.19
N THR A 210 19.02 -25.85 -33.89
CA THR A 210 19.54 -26.20 -32.55
C THR A 210 21.07 -26.17 -32.43
N GLU A 211 21.81 -26.18 -33.54
CA GLU A 211 23.27 -26.13 -33.56
C GLU A 211 23.80 -24.80 -33.01
N SER A 212 24.99 -24.86 -32.40
CA SER A 212 25.72 -23.67 -32.01
C SER A 212 26.43 -23.07 -33.22
N GLN A 213 26.24 -21.78 -33.46
CA GLN A 213 26.89 -20.99 -34.51
C GLN A 213 27.71 -19.86 -33.86
N ALA A 214 28.46 -19.10 -34.66
CA ALA A 214 29.15 -17.91 -34.17
C ALA A 214 28.17 -16.89 -33.56
N ASP A 215 26.99 -16.77 -34.18
CA ASP A 215 25.84 -16.02 -33.67
C ASP A 215 24.75 -16.97 -33.16
N ASN A 216 24.49 -16.90 -31.85
CA ASN A 216 23.54 -17.75 -31.14
C ASN A 216 22.31 -17.02 -30.63
N ASP A 217 22.09 -15.76 -31.00
CA ASP A 217 20.96 -14.99 -30.49
C ASP A 217 19.61 -15.63 -30.85
N GLY A 218 19.54 -16.25 -32.02
CA GLY A 218 18.37 -16.99 -32.50
C GLY A 218 18.40 -18.50 -32.26
N ARG A 219 19.31 -19.01 -31.40
CA ARG A 219 19.48 -20.46 -31.23
C ARG A 219 18.26 -21.04 -30.55
N CYS A 220 17.72 -22.10 -31.14
CA CYS A 220 16.58 -22.81 -30.62
C CYS A 220 17.02 -23.96 -29.72
N PHE A 221 16.21 -24.26 -28.70
CA PHE A 221 16.41 -25.39 -27.82
C PHE A 221 15.13 -26.24 -27.75
N ASP A 222 15.30 -27.54 -27.97
CA ASP A 222 14.27 -28.53 -27.70
C ASP A 222 14.33 -28.91 -26.21
N LEU A 223 13.18 -28.98 -25.55
CA LEU A 223 13.10 -29.42 -24.16
C LEU A 223 13.59 -30.85 -23.98
N TYR A 224 13.22 -31.75 -24.88
CA TYR A 224 13.48 -33.18 -24.73
C TYR A 224 14.84 -33.63 -25.29
N ASN A 225 15.42 -32.86 -26.22
CA ASN A 225 16.71 -33.11 -26.86
C ASN A 225 16.92 -34.61 -27.23
N LEU A 226 16.02 -35.13 -28.06
CA LEU A 226 15.90 -36.57 -28.34
C LEU A 226 16.82 -36.99 -29.50
N PRO A 227 17.84 -37.82 -29.28
CA PRO A 227 18.70 -38.31 -30.36
C PRO A 227 18.00 -39.41 -31.17
N GLY A 228 18.28 -39.56 -32.46
CA GLY A 228 17.82 -40.65 -33.31
C GLY A 228 16.56 -40.36 -34.13
N THR A 229 15.97 -41.42 -34.69
CA THR A 229 14.73 -41.35 -35.48
C THR A 229 13.53 -41.45 -34.56
N TRP A 230 12.69 -40.43 -34.55
CA TRP A 230 11.61 -40.27 -33.59
C TRP A 230 10.43 -41.20 -33.85
N ASN A 231 10.39 -41.92 -34.98
CA ASN A 231 9.27 -42.80 -35.32
C ASN A 231 9.22 -44.15 -34.57
N GLN A 232 9.98 -44.27 -33.49
CA GLN A 232 10.20 -45.53 -32.76
C GLN A 232 9.45 -45.55 -31.42
N PHE A 233 9.13 -46.75 -30.93
CA PHE A 233 8.46 -46.97 -29.62
C PHE A 233 9.15 -46.25 -28.45
N ALA A 234 10.47 -46.06 -28.51
CA ALA A 234 11.23 -45.33 -27.49
C ALA A 234 10.76 -43.88 -27.30
N TYR A 235 10.20 -43.25 -28.35
CA TYR A 235 9.74 -41.87 -28.36
C TYR A 235 8.20 -41.74 -28.29
N ARG A 236 7.49 -42.83 -28.04
CA ARG A 236 6.01 -42.88 -28.06
C ARG A 236 5.30 -41.83 -27.21
N THR A 237 5.93 -41.36 -26.14
CA THR A 237 5.35 -40.35 -25.23
C THR A 237 5.36 -38.94 -25.82
N VAL A 238 6.06 -38.71 -26.94
CA VAL A 238 6.19 -37.40 -27.58
C VAL A 238 5.66 -37.38 -29.02
N HIS A 239 5.10 -38.49 -29.50
CA HIS A 239 4.46 -38.55 -30.82
C HIS A 239 3.26 -37.61 -30.88
N THR A 240 3.03 -37.05 -32.06
CA THR A 240 1.97 -36.09 -32.39
C THR A 240 1.16 -36.49 -33.62
N GLN A 241 1.61 -37.49 -34.38
CA GLN A 241 0.90 -38.02 -35.54
C GLN A 241 1.09 -39.56 -35.61
N CYS A 242 0.12 -40.35 -36.10
CA CYS A 242 -1.29 -40.01 -36.36
C CYS A 242 -2.21 -40.55 -35.26
N PRO A 243 -3.17 -39.78 -34.70
CA PRO A 243 -4.08 -40.30 -33.69
C PRO A 243 -5.03 -41.40 -34.20
N CYS A 244 -5.05 -41.70 -35.51
CA CYS A 244 -5.89 -42.68 -36.15
C CYS A 244 -5.08 -43.79 -36.86
N LEU A 245 -5.32 -45.05 -36.49
CA LEU A 245 -4.70 -46.20 -37.16
C LEU A 245 -5.31 -46.49 -38.53
N SER A 246 -6.64 -46.67 -38.58
CA SER A 246 -7.38 -47.03 -39.79
C SER A 246 -8.82 -46.50 -39.74
N GLY A 247 -9.50 -46.44 -40.90
CA GLY A 247 -10.85 -45.88 -40.99
C GLY A 247 -10.91 -44.37 -40.71
N CYS A 248 -9.80 -43.68 -41.02
CA CYS A 248 -9.61 -42.26 -40.72
C CYS A 248 -10.46 -41.37 -41.63
N GLY A 249 -10.62 -40.11 -41.23
CA GLY A 249 -11.35 -39.13 -42.02
C GLY A 249 -10.70 -38.89 -43.39
N PRO A 250 -11.42 -38.26 -44.35
CA PRO A 250 -10.85 -37.91 -45.64
C PRO A 250 -9.57 -37.07 -45.49
N ASN A 251 -8.54 -37.40 -46.28
CA ASN A 251 -7.22 -36.75 -46.31
C ASN A 251 -6.35 -36.93 -45.06
N PHE A 252 -6.76 -37.73 -44.07
CA PHE A 252 -5.91 -38.06 -42.93
C PHE A 252 -4.69 -38.88 -43.39
N SER A 253 -3.54 -38.58 -42.80
CA SER A 253 -2.48 -39.59 -42.64
C SER A 253 -3.02 -40.74 -41.77
N GLY A 254 -2.67 -42.00 -42.05
CA GLY A 254 -3.05 -43.17 -41.25
C GLY A 254 -1.83 -43.84 -40.63
N GLY A 255 -1.99 -44.98 -39.94
CA GLY A 255 -0.86 -45.76 -39.42
C GLY A 255 -0.70 -45.77 -37.90
N GLY A 256 -1.42 -44.91 -37.19
CA GLY A 256 -1.41 -44.83 -35.72
C GLY A 256 -0.36 -43.87 -35.18
N MET A 257 -0.30 -43.72 -33.85
CA MET A 257 0.60 -42.75 -33.21
C MET A 257 2.05 -43.23 -33.29
N ASP A 258 2.85 -42.59 -34.12
CA ASP A 258 4.21 -43.05 -34.39
C ASP A 258 5.24 -41.95 -34.69
N ASP A 259 4.86 -40.74 -35.07
CA ASP A 259 5.78 -39.65 -35.44
C ASP A 259 5.68 -38.42 -34.52
N ARG A 260 6.77 -37.67 -34.36
CA ARG A 260 6.81 -36.37 -33.66
C ARG A 260 7.07 -35.25 -34.66
N PHE A 261 6.03 -34.78 -35.33
CA PHE A 261 6.16 -33.67 -36.28
C PHE A 261 5.86 -32.31 -35.66
N ASP A 262 5.03 -32.27 -34.63
CA ASP A 262 4.68 -31.03 -33.93
C ASP A 262 5.55 -30.87 -32.69
N LEU A 263 6.07 -29.66 -32.51
CA LEU A 263 6.94 -29.33 -31.38
C LEU A 263 6.96 -27.83 -31.11
N PHE A 264 7.46 -27.44 -29.93
CA PHE A 264 8.04 -26.11 -29.75
C PHE A 264 9.55 -26.20 -29.53
N LEU A 265 10.27 -25.23 -30.06
CA LEU A 265 11.62 -24.88 -29.68
C LEU A 265 11.65 -23.49 -29.07
N GLN A 266 12.44 -23.30 -28.02
CA GLN A 266 12.51 -22.05 -27.26
C GLN A 266 13.87 -21.36 -27.39
N SER A 267 13.89 -20.05 -27.16
CA SER A 267 15.14 -19.29 -27.01
C SER A 267 15.89 -19.65 -25.72
N ALA A 268 17.16 -19.26 -25.62
CA ALA A 268 17.95 -19.43 -24.40
C ALA A 268 17.38 -18.69 -23.18
N SER A 269 16.66 -17.58 -23.42
CA SER A 269 16.07 -16.77 -22.35
C SER A 269 14.81 -17.37 -21.74
N LEU A 270 14.12 -18.27 -22.46
CA LEU A 270 12.98 -19.02 -21.95
C LEU A 270 13.42 -20.37 -21.36
N ARG A 271 14.58 -20.40 -20.68
CA ARG A 271 15.01 -21.59 -19.92
C ARG A 271 15.97 -21.30 -18.76
N ASP A 272 15.98 -20.07 -18.23
CA ASP A 272 16.92 -19.66 -17.18
C ASP A 272 16.32 -19.66 -15.76
N GLY A 273 15.03 -19.99 -15.62
CA GLY A 273 14.31 -20.02 -14.35
C GLY A 273 13.88 -18.64 -13.84
N ALA A 274 13.97 -17.58 -14.65
CA ALA A 274 13.70 -16.20 -14.24
C ALA A 274 12.73 -15.48 -15.19
N GLY A 275 11.99 -14.50 -14.67
CA GLY A 275 11.11 -13.67 -15.49
C GLY A 275 10.08 -14.46 -16.29
N LEU A 276 10.07 -14.26 -17.62
CA LEU A 276 9.26 -15.01 -18.56
C LEU A 276 9.99 -16.30 -18.91
N ASP A 277 9.43 -17.46 -18.58
CA ASP A 277 10.14 -18.73 -18.75
C ASP A 277 9.18 -19.90 -19.05
N LEU A 278 9.69 -20.95 -19.69
CA LEU A 278 8.95 -22.18 -19.92
C LEU A 278 8.80 -22.98 -18.63
N LEU A 279 7.55 -23.33 -18.28
CA LEU A 279 7.29 -24.34 -17.26
C LEU A 279 7.47 -25.74 -17.86
N THR A 280 8.69 -26.25 -17.80
CA THR A 280 9.11 -27.51 -18.43
C THR A 280 8.18 -28.70 -18.16
N SER A 281 7.60 -28.80 -16.95
CA SER A 281 6.66 -29.87 -16.58
C SER A 281 5.30 -29.81 -17.27
N THR A 282 5.00 -28.72 -17.97
CA THR A 282 3.71 -28.49 -18.66
C THR A 282 3.77 -28.79 -20.15
N TYR A 283 4.98 -28.89 -20.73
CA TYR A 283 5.17 -29.21 -22.13
C TYR A 283 4.73 -30.66 -22.41
N LYS A 284 3.79 -30.86 -23.33
CA LYS A 284 3.32 -32.20 -23.72
C LYS A 284 2.62 -32.23 -25.07
N ALA A 285 2.66 -33.39 -25.73
CA ALA A 285 1.72 -33.75 -26.78
C ALA A 285 0.36 -34.06 -26.13
N PHE A 286 -0.65 -33.22 -26.35
CA PHE A 286 -1.90 -33.24 -25.61
C PHE A 286 -2.74 -34.48 -25.97
N GLY A 287 -3.02 -35.31 -24.95
CA GLY A 287 -3.79 -36.55 -25.12
C GLY A 287 -2.94 -37.79 -25.43
N ASN A 288 -1.64 -37.62 -25.72
CA ASN A 288 -0.74 -38.76 -25.87
C ASN A 288 -0.34 -39.29 -24.48
N ASP A 289 -0.69 -40.55 -24.21
CA ASP A 289 -0.31 -41.24 -22.97
C ASP A 289 0.86 -42.22 -23.14
N GLY A 290 1.40 -42.33 -24.35
CA GLY A 290 2.49 -43.23 -24.70
C GLY A 290 2.11 -44.72 -24.68
N GLN A 291 0.82 -45.07 -24.69
CA GLN A 291 0.37 -46.48 -24.71
C GLN A 291 -0.09 -46.94 -26.09
N HIS A 292 -0.22 -46.02 -27.05
CA HIS A 292 -0.87 -46.25 -28.34
C HIS A 292 0.11 -46.20 -29.53
N TYR A 293 1.36 -46.64 -29.34
CA TYR A 293 2.35 -46.67 -30.44
C TYR A 293 1.87 -47.56 -31.60
N ASN A 294 1.82 -47.02 -32.81
CA ASN A 294 1.24 -47.66 -34.00
C ASN A 294 -0.21 -48.11 -33.80
N ASP A 295 -0.96 -47.43 -32.93
CA ASP A 295 -2.39 -47.64 -32.72
C ASP A 295 -3.14 -46.29 -32.70
N SER A 296 -4.46 -46.34 -32.73
CA SER A 296 -5.31 -45.17 -32.52
C SER A 296 -5.14 -44.65 -31.08
N ILE A 297 -5.20 -43.34 -30.88
CA ILE A 297 -5.04 -42.69 -29.56
C ILE A 297 -6.11 -43.09 -28.52
N ASP A 298 -7.21 -43.69 -28.97
CA ASP A 298 -8.32 -44.25 -28.19
C ASP A 298 -8.43 -45.78 -28.35
N GLY A 299 -7.36 -46.43 -28.82
CA GLY A 299 -7.25 -47.87 -29.02
C GLY A 299 -7.61 -48.66 -27.76
N GLY A 300 -8.25 -49.81 -27.94
CA GLY A 300 -8.75 -50.61 -26.81
C GLY A 300 -9.84 -49.92 -25.97
N GLY A 301 -10.33 -48.74 -26.37
CA GLY A 301 -11.40 -48.01 -25.68
C GLY A 301 -10.93 -47.26 -24.44
N PHE A 302 -9.65 -46.88 -24.34
CA PHE A 302 -9.13 -46.11 -23.21
C PHE A 302 -8.08 -45.07 -23.64
N ASN A 303 -7.82 -44.14 -22.73
CA ASN A 303 -6.68 -43.22 -22.77
C ASN A 303 -6.42 -42.77 -21.34
N THR A 304 -5.15 -42.76 -20.91
CA THR A 304 -4.79 -42.42 -19.52
C THR A 304 -4.38 -40.96 -19.32
N ALA A 305 -4.14 -40.22 -20.40
CA ALA A 305 -3.79 -38.80 -20.36
C ALA A 305 -5.01 -37.88 -20.37
N VAL A 306 -6.09 -38.28 -21.05
CA VAL A 306 -7.34 -37.52 -21.17
C VAL A 306 -8.56 -38.45 -21.14
N PRO A 307 -9.77 -37.95 -20.80
CA PRO A 307 -10.99 -38.74 -20.91
C PRO A 307 -11.18 -39.32 -22.31
N LEU A 308 -11.76 -40.51 -22.42
CA LEU A 308 -11.95 -41.22 -23.70
C LEU A 308 -12.63 -40.35 -24.77
N ALA A 309 -13.64 -39.57 -24.39
CA ALA A 309 -14.33 -38.66 -25.32
C ALA A 309 -13.40 -37.61 -25.94
N VAL A 310 -12.37 -37.16 -25.20
CA VAL A 310 -11.35 -36.23 -25.70
C VAL A 310 -10.37 -36.97 -26.62
N ALA A 311 -9.96 -38.20 -26.28
CA ALA A 311 -9.11 -39.02 -27.14
C ALA A 311 -9.79 -39.35 -28.48
N THR A 312 -11.06 -39.76 -28.46
CA THR A 312 -11.85 -39.98 -29.68
C THR A 312 -12.04 -38.70 -30.49
N ALA A 313 -12.22 -37.56 -29.82
CA ALA A 313 -12.27 -36.27 -30.49
C ALA A 313 -10.93 -35.93 -31.17
N LEU A 314 -9.79 -36.15 -30.51
CA LEU A 314 -8.45 -35.98 -31.10
C LEU A 314 -8.28 -36.85 -32.34
N ARG A 315 -8.63 -38.14 -32.27
CA ARG A 315 -8.61 -39.07 -33.42
C ARG A 315 -9.42 -38.60 -34.62
N THR A 316 -10.51 -37.89 -34.38
CA THR A 316 -11.48 -37.53 -35.42
C THR A 316 -11.29 -36.10 -35.93
N ALA A 317 -10.65 -35.23 -35.14
CA ALA A 317 -10.54 -33.81 -35.43
C ALA A 317 -9.48 -33.51 -36.51
N ALA A 318 -8.30 -34.09 -36.40
CA ALA A 318 -7.19 -33.92 -37.35
C ALA A 318 -6.26 -35.14 -37.28
N ASP A 319 -5.36 -35.28 -38.25
CA ASP A 319 -4.32 -36.32 -38.26
C ASP A 319 -3.07 -35.93 -37.46
N HIS A 320 -3.12 -34.81 -36.75
CA HIS A 320 -2.18 -34.40 -35.71
C HIS A 320 -2.91 -34.15 -34.40
N ILE A 321 -2.20 -34.32 -33.28
CA ILE A 321 -2.63 -33.86 -31.96
C ILE A 321 -1.87 -32.58 -31.55
N PRO A 322 -2.48 -31.69 -30.74
CA PRO A 322 -1.84 -30.44 -30.39
C PRO A 322 -0.67 -30.66 -29.43
N VAL A 323 0.36 -29.83 -29.55
CA VAL A 323 1.42 -29.70 -28.54
C VAL A 323 1.14 -28.45 -27.72
N VAL A 324 1.25 -28.56 -26.40
CA VAL A 324 0.92 -27.49 -25.46
C VAL A 324 2.03 -27.29 -24.44
N LEU A 325 2.22 -26.04 -24.03
CA LEU A 325 3.08 -25.62 -22.94
C LEU A 325 2.47 -24.46 -22.16
N GLU A 326 3.00 -24.19 -20.98
CA GLU A 326 2.70 -23.02 -20.19
C GLU A 326 3.97 -22.20 -19.91
N LEU A 327 3.82 -20.88 -19.94
CA LEU A 327 4.88 -19.93 -19.58
C LEU A 327 4.57 -19.31 -18.22
N GLN A 328 5.54 -19.30 -17.31
CA GLN A 328 5.49 -18.41 -16.17
C GLN A 328 5.68 -16.97 -16.65
N LEU A 329 4.99 -16.03 -16.02
CA LEU A 329 5.16 -14.60 -16.29
C LEU A 329 6.11 -13.95 -15.27
N PRO A 330 6.77 -12.82 -15.59
CA PRO A 330 7.65 -12.14 -14.64
C PRO A 330 6.93 -11.68 -13.36
N ALA A 331 7.66 -11.49 -12.28
CA ALA A 331 7.10 -10.98 -11.02
C ALA A 331 6.50 -9.57 -11.16
N LYS A 332 5.52 -9.23 -10.30
CA LYS A 332 4.91 -7.89 -10.23
C LYS A 332 4.88 -7.35 -8.81
N THR A 333 5.40 -6.16 -8.59
CA THR A 333 5.48 -5.56 -7.25
C THR A 333 4.17 -4.89 -6.87
N SER A 334 3.51 -5.40 -5.84
CA SER A 334 2.39 -4.74 -5.17
C SER A 334 2.80 -4.22 -3.80
N VAL A 335 2.66 -2.91 -3.62
CA VAL A 335 2.95 -2.14 -2.41
C VAL A 335 2.15 -0.83 -2.51
N PRO A 336 1.62 -0.27 -1.42
CA PRO A 336 0.91 1.00 -1.45
C PRO A 336 1.81 2.13 -1.96
N SER A 337 1.23 3.17 -2.56
CA SER A 337 1.97 4.35 -3.03
C SER A 337 2.33 5.32 -1.91
N SER A 338 1.68 5.21 -0.75
CA SER A 338 1.97 5.99 0.46
C SER A 338 1.75 5.17 1.72
N PHE A 339 2.43 5.54 2.80
CA PHE A 339 2.35 4.89 4.09
C PHE A 339 2.60 5.88 5.23
N ALA A 340 1.55 6.16 6.01
CA ALA A 340 1.60 7.09 7.13
C ALA A 340 1.81 6.32 8.43
N LEU A 341 2.88 6.64 9.16
CA LEU A 341 3.15 6.08 10.48
C LEU A 341 2.39 6.80 11.60
N GLY A 342 1.87 8.00 11.33
CA GLY A 342 1.18 8.81 12.33
C GLY A 342 2.13 9.52 13.30
N ASP A 343 1.60 9.84 14.48
CA ASP A 343 2.29 10.65 15.48
C ASP A 343 2.93 9.76 16.55
N ALA A 344 4.15 10.10 16.96
CA ALA A 344 4.86 9.52 18.09
C ALA A 344 5.55 10.63 18.89
N ILE A 345 5.83 10.38 20.16
CA ILE A 345 6.57 11.29 21.03
C ILE A 345 8.07 10.98 20.94
N VAL A 346 8.90 12.00 21.09
CA VAL A 346 10.36 11.88 21.03
C VAL A 346 10.86 10.73 21.92
N GLY A 347 11.75 9.89 21.40
CA GLY A 347 12.27 8.71 22.10
C GLY A 347 11.39 7.44 22.03
N ALA A 348 10.22 7.48 21.40
CA ALA A 348 9.37 6.28 21.24
C ALA A 348 9.99 5.23 20.31
N THR A 349 9.79 3.95 20.62
CA THR A 349 9.89 2.89 19.59
C THR A 349 8.57 2.83 18.83
N HIS A 350 8.57 3.22 17.55
CA HIS A 350 7.34 3.31 16.75
C HIS A 350 7.55 2.75 15.35
N ALA A 351 6.90 1.61 15.08
CA ALA A 351 6.97 0.94 13.79
C ALA A 351 5.63 0.30 13.41
N LEU A 352 5.30 0.31 12.13
CA LEU A 352 4.08 -0.28 11.57
C LEU A 352 4.42 -1.22 10.40
N PRO A 353 3.61 -2.27 10.18
CA PRO A 353 3.84 -3.21 9.09
C PRO A 353 3.41 -2.63 7.73
N LEU A 354 4.32 -2.63 6.76
CA LEU A 354 4.05 -2.38 5.34
C LEU A 354 4.18 -3.69 4.56
N THR A 355 3.13 -4.09 3.86
CA THR A 355 3.14 -5.32 3.06
C THR A 355 3.69 -5.08 1.66
N VAL A 356 4.63 -5.91 1.22
CA VAL A 356 5.09 -6.03 -0.16
C VAL A 356 4.73 -7.42 -0.68
N ALA A 357 3.99 -7.48 -1.79
CA ALA A 357 3.47 -8.72 -2.36
C ALA A 357 3.83 -8.86 -3.85
N ASN A 358 3.79 -10.09 -4.34
CA ASN A 358 3.88 -10.39 -5.76
C ASN A 358 2.46 -10.50 -6.35
N SER A 359 2.03 -9.48 -7.09
CA SER A 359 0.72 -9.48 -7.77
C SER A 359 0.79 -10.09 -9.17
N GLY A 360 1.88 -10.78 -9.51
CA GLY A 360 2.00 -11.47 -10.79
C GLY A 360 0.94 -12.57 -10.91
N PRO A 361 0.41 -12.84 -12.11
CA PRO A 361 -0.47 -13.99 -12.36
C PRO A 361 0.25 -15.31 -12.04
N SER A 362 -0.34 -16.17 -11.19
CA SER A 362 0.30 -17.43 -10.75
C SER A 362 0.11 -18.59 -11.75
N PRO A 363 1.18 -19.31 -12.14
CA PRO A 363 2.57 -19.15 -11.72
C PRO A 363 3.28 -17.96 -12.39
N ALA A 364 3.87 -17.11 -11.55
CA ALA A 364 4.83 -16.09 -11.95
C ALA A 364 6.18 -16.34 -11.27
N ASP A 365 7.24 -15.77 -11.83
CA ASP A 365 8.54 -15.73 -11.18
C ASP A 365 8.41 -15.14 -9.76
N THR A 366 9.28 -15.60 -8.88
CA THR A 366 9.37 -15.10 -7.52
C THR A 366 9.79 -13.63 -7.55
N LEU A 367 9.04 -12.79 -6.85
CA LEU A 367 9.42 -11.40 -6.64
C LEU A 367 10.61 -11.36 -5.68
N ARG A 368 11.75 -10.87 -6.15
CA ARG A 368 12.97 -10.65 -5.38
C ARG A 368 13.15 -9.15 -5.21
N TYR A 369 13.26 -8.68 -3.98
CA TYR A 369 13.32 -7.23 -3.71
C TYR A 369 14.13 -6.86 -2.47
N THR A 370 14.48 -5.58 -2.38
CA THR A 370 15.14 -4.94 -1.22
C THR A 370 14.41 -3.64 -0.86
N LEU A 371 14.54 -3.20 0.38
CA LEU A 371 13.94 -1.95 0.88
C LEU A 371 15.02 -0.93 1.23
N THR A 372 14.87 0.30 0.73
CA THR A 372 15.76 1.41 1.06
C THR A 372 14.96 2.56 1.69
N ALA A 373 15.08 2.72 3.00
CA ALA A 373 14.39 3.78 3.72
C ALA A 373 15.12 5.13 3.59
N PRO A 374 14.38 6.26 3.54
CA PRO A 374 14.96 7.60 3.57
C PRO A 374 15.34 8.01 5.00
N ALA A 375 16.11 9.09 5.14
CA ALA A 375 16.40 9.68 6.44
C ALA A 375 15.13 10.00 7.23
N GLY A 376 15.15 9.76 8.54
CA GLY A 376 13.97 9.90 9.41
C GLY A 376 13.10 8.64 9.50
N PHE A 377 13.42 7.58 8.75
CA PHE A 377 12.75 6.28 8.79
C PHE A 377 13.76 5.14 8.77
N THR A 378 13.33 3.94 9.15
CA THR A 378 14.11 2.71 8.97
C THR A 378 13.25 1.62 8.35
N ALA A 379 13.89 0.71 7.63
CA ALA A 379 13.29 -0.49 7.07
C ALA A 379 14.25 -1.68 7.27
N PRO A 380 13.75 -2.93 7.26
CA PRO A 380 14.60 -4.11 7.34
C PRO A 380 15.59 -4.16 6.17
N ALA A 381 16.86 -4.40 6.49
CA ALA A 381 17.91 -4.61 5.50
C ALA A 381 17.86 -6.05 4.95
N GLY A 382 18.50 -6.27 3.80
CA GLY A 382 18.62 -7.58 3.15
C GLY A 382 17.73 -7.76 1.93
N SER A 383 17.66 -8.99 1.44
CA SER A 383 16.90 -9.38 0.27
C SER A 383 15.72 -10.26 0.65
N PHE A 384 14.57 -9.97 0.08
CA PHE A 384 13.31 -10.64 0.36
C PHE A 384 12.77 -11.32 -0.88
N LYS A 385 11.94 -12.35 -0.66
CA LYS A 385 11.26 -13.09 -1.72
C LYS A 385 9.77 -13.17 -1.45
N ALA A 386 8.93 -12.94 -2.45
CA ALA A 386 7.49 -13.15 -2.37
C ALA A 386 7.00 -13.98 -3.56
N ALA A 387 6.34 -15.10 -3.25
CA ALA A 387 5.68 -15.92 -4.25
C ALA A 387 4.40 -15.24 -4.76
N SER A 388 4.05 -15.46 -6.03
CA SER A 388 2.76 -15.05 -6.59
C SER A 388 1.61 -15.81 -5.91
N GLY A 389 0.46 -15.14 -5.76
CA GLY A 389 -0.74 -15.71 -5.14
C GLY A 389 -0.71 -15.78 -3.61
N ALA A 390 0.42 -15.45 -2.98
CA ALA A 390 0.52 -15.33 -1.52
C ALA A 390 0.10 -13.93 -1.02
N ALA A 391 -0.19 -13.81 0.28
CA ALA A 391 -0.60 -12.54 0.91
C ALA A 391 0.49 -11.44 0.90
N GLY A 392 1.74 -11.80 0.59
CA GLY A 392 2.91 -10.92 0.66
C GLY A 392 3.62 -10.95 2.01
N ASN A 393 4.72 -10.21 2.12
CA ASN A 393 5.53 -10.13 3.34
C ASN A 393 5.28 -8.77 4.02
N ALA A 394 4.95 -8.80 5.30
CA ALA A 394 4.85 -7.60 6.13
C ALA A 394 6.22 -7.20 6.67
N HIS A 395 6.61 -5.94 6.46
CA HIS A 395 7.88 -5.37 6.90
C HIS A 395 7.66 -4.28 7.93
N SER A 396 8.38 -4.35 9.05
CA SER A 396 8.34 -3.32 10.09
C SER A 396 9.05 -2.06 9.63
N ILE A 397 8.29 -1.03 9.21
CA ILE A 397 8.82 0.29 8.88
C ILE A 397 8.73 1.14 10.13
N ALA A 398 9.85 1.74 10.56
CA ALA A 398 9.89 2.54 11.78
C ALA A 398 10.12 4.02 11.52
N LEU A 399 9.50 4.86 12.34
CA LEU A 399 9.75 6.30 12.41
C LEU A 399 10.94 6.56 13.33
N VAL A 400 11.93 7.33 12.89
CA VAL A 400 13.06 7.71 13.76
C VAL A 400 12.63 8.88 14.65
N THR A 401 12.46 8.60 15.93
CA THR A 401 11.87 9.51 16.93
C THR A 401 12.89 10.28 17.76
N ALA A 402 14.18 10.27 17.39
CA ALA A 402 15.23 10.95 18.17
C ALA A 402 15.10 12.48 18.20
N THR A 403 14.45 13.06 17.18
CA THR A 403 14.25 14.52 17.08
C THR A 403 12.83 14.84 16.66
N THR A 404 12.24 15.84 17.32
CA THR A 404 10.91 16.36 17.00
C THR A 404 10.84 16.93 15.58
N GLY A 405 9.66 16.87 14.97
CA GLY A 405 9.43 17.41 13.64
C GLY A 405 8.53 16.54 12.79
N VAL A 406 8.08 17.09 11.67
CA VAL A 406 7.43 16.31 10.61
C VAL A 406 8.52 15.58 9.83
N LYS A 407 8.35 14.28 9.61
CA LYS A 407 9.24 13.45 8.81
C LYS A 407 8.50 13.05 7.53
N THR A 408 9.13 13.26 6.39
CA THR A 408 8.65 12.80 5.08
C THR A 408 9.82 12.25 4.29
N GLY A 409 9.55 11.34 3.37
CA GLY A 409 10.57 10.78 2.49
C GLY A 409 10.00 9.68 1.62
N THR A 410 10.83 9.11 0.75
CA THR A 410 10.44 8.00 -0.11
C THR A 410 11.17 6.73 0.29
N LEU A 411 10.41 5.70 0.66
CA LEU A 411 10.91 4.32 0.72
C LEU A 411 10.95 3.76 -0.69
N THR A 412 12.09 3.24 -1.10
CA THR A 412 12.25 2.59 -2.41
C THR A 412 12.21 1.08 -2.24
N VAL A 413 11.34 0.42 -3.00
CA VAL A 413 11.29 -1.03 -3.17
C VAL A 413 11.97 -1.37 -4.50
N ASN A 414 13.23 -1.79 -4.45
CA ASN A 414 13.94 -2.25 -5.65
C ASN A 414 13.61 -3.72 -5.89
N ALA A 415 13.12 -4.08 -7.08
CA ALA A 415 12.60 -5.41 -7.36
C ALA A 415 12.92 -5.89 -8.79
N ASN A 416 12.78 -7.19 -9.05
CA ASN A 416 12.83 -7.79 -10.38
C ASN A 416 11.51 -7.68 -11.16
N ASP A 417 10.68 -6.67 -10.87
CA ASP A 417 9.49 -6.38 -11.68
C ASP A 417 9.92 -5.63 -12.95
N PRO A 418 9.74 -6.20 -14.15
CA PRO A 418 10.23 -5.60 -15.39
C PRO A 418 9.59 -4.23 -15.67
N ASP A 419 8.36 -3.99 -15.22
CA ASP A 419 7.68 -2.74 -15.48
C ASP A 419 8.08 -1.64 -14.48
N THR A 420 8.56 -2.01 -13.29
CA THR A 420 8.93 -1.06 -12.24
C THR A 420 10.03 -1.64 -11.35
N LEU A 421 11.28 -1.51 -11.81
CA LEU A 421 12.47 -1.99 -11.08
C LEU A 421 12.66 -1.29 -9.71
N ALA A 422 12.12 -0.08 -9.55
CA ALA A 422 12.15 0.68 -8.31
C ALA A 422 10.79 1.33 -8.06
N LYS A 423 10.04 0.82 -7.09
CA LYS A 423 8.72 1.34 -6.71
C LYS A 423 8.84 2.25 -5.49
N SER A 424 8.28 3.44 -5.61
CA SER A 424 8.33 4.48 -4.57
C SER A 424 7.12 4.42 -3.65
N VAL A 425 7.34 4.47 -2.35
CA VAL A 425 6.31 4.61 -1.31
C VAL A 425 6.56 5.89 -0.54
N ALA A 426 5.63 6.84 -0.61
CA ALA A 426 5.71 8.09 0.14
C ALA A 426 5.46 7.83 1.63
N LEU A 427 6.48 8.03 2.45
CA LEU A 427 6.40 7.90 3.91
C LEU A 427 6.08 9.24 4.57
N SER A 428 5.27 9.20 5.62
CA SER A 428 5.01 10.35 6.48
C SER A 428 4.86 9.95 7.95
N GLY A 429 5.24 10.85 8.85
CA GLY A 429 5.06 10.70 10.28
C GLY A 429 5.45 11.97 11.02
N ARG A 430 5.13 12.04 12.31
CA ARG A 430 5.39 13.21 13.12
C ARG A 430 5.95 12.82 14.48
N VAL A 431 7.00 13.51 14.89
CA VAL A 431 7.62 13.34 16.19
C VAL A 431 7.31 14.57 17.04
N LEU A 432 6.59 14.38 18.14
CA LEU A 432 6.16 15.42 19.06
C LEU A 432 7.11 15.51 20.25
N ALA A 433 7.31 16.72 20.78
CA ALA A 433 7.89 16.90 22.11
C ALA A 433 6.91 16.42 23.18
N HIS A 434 7.41 16.06 24.37
CA HIS A 434 6.57 15.82 25.53
C HIS A 434 5.74 17.06 25.91
N ALA A 435 4.56 16.84 26.48
CA ALA A 435 3.76 17.89 27.07
C ALA A 435 4.47 18.49 28.29
N VAL A 436 4.18 19.76 28.61
CA VAL A 436 4.80 20.46 29.75
C VAL A 436 3.71 20.92 30.71
N PRO A 437 3.40 20.16 31.78
CA PRO A 437 2.40 20.56 32.76
C PRO A 437 2.85 21.79 33.54
N SER A 438 1.95 22.76 33.70
CA SER A 438 2.19 23.95 34.52
C SER A 438 0.90 24.52 35.10
N LEU A 439 1.02 25.15 36.26
CA LEU A 439 -0.03 25.97 36.89
C LEU A 439 0.01 27.43 36.43
N ASP A 440 1.04 27.82 35.67
CA ASP A 440 1.21 29.15 35.07
C ASP A 440 1.35 29.02 33.55
N SER A 441 0.85 30.01 32.81
CA SER A 441 0.85 29.99 31.34
C SER A 441 2.20 30.37 30.72
N ALA A 442 3.06 31.09 31.45
CA ALA A 442 4.33 31.62 30.97
C ALA A 442 5.53 30.81 31.46
N ILE A 443 5.54 30.42 32.74
CA ILE A 443 6.63 29.65 33.36
C ILE A 443 6.21 28.21 33.66
N VAL A 444 7.18 27.32 33.88
CA VAL A 444 6.91 25.98 34.40
C VAL A 444 6.75 26.10 35.92
N LEU A 445 5.52 25.97 36.39
CA LEU A 445 5.15 26.06 37.79
C LEU A 445 4.43 24.78 38.21
N THR A 446 5.10 23.91 38.97
CA THR A 446 4.54 22.62 39.41
C THR A 446 3.87 22.70 40.78
N ALA A 447 4.07 23.80 41.52
CA ALA A 447 3.43 24.04 42.79
C ALA A 447 2.99 25.50 42.94
N GLN A 448 1.80 25.72 43.51
CA GLN A 448 1.33 27.06 43.89
C GLN A 448 0.45 27.02 45.14
N SER A 449 0.07 28.18 45.66
CA SER A 449 -0.92 28.29 46.73
C SER A 449 -2.18 28.99 46.21
N LEU A 450 -3.34 28.52 46.66
CA LEU A 450 -4.64 29.17 46.49
C LEU A 450 -5.22 29.45 47.88
N ASP A 451 -5.19 30.71 48.27
CA ASP A 451 -5.85 31.18 49.48
C ASP A 451 -7.27 31.64 49.13
N MET A 452 -8.27 30.97 49.71
CA MET A 452 -9.69 31.28 49.57
C MET A 452 -10.12 32.41 50.51
N GLY A 453 -9.21 32.96 51.30
CA GLY A 453 -9.43 34.11 52.17
C GLY A 453 -10.06 33.73 53.51
N GLN A 454 -10.51 34.77 54.21
CA GLN A 454 -11.17 34.68 55.51
C GLN A 454 -12.61 35.17 55.43
N TYR A 455 -13.56 34.32 55.81
CA TYR A 455 -14.99 34.64 55.79
C TYR A 455 -15.70 34.11 57.05
N PRO A 456 -16.91 34.62 57.36
CA PRO A 456 -17.83 33.97 58.29
C PRO A 456 -18.12 32.51 57.93
N ALA A 457 -18.84 31.79 58.79
CA ALA A 457 -19.27 30.40 58.54
C ALA A 457 -20.20 30.21 57.32
N ALA A 458 -20.42 31.25 56.50
CA ALA A 458 -21.12 31.23 55.22
C ALA A 458 -20.50 32.26 54.26
N GLY A 459 -20.58 32.01 52.94
CA GLY A 459 -20.25 33.00 51.90
C GLY A 459 -18.85 32.92 51.27
N PHE A 460 -18.13 31.79 51.39
CA PHE A 460 -16.87 31.61 50.68
C PHE A 460 -17.10 31.58 49.16
N PRO A 461 -16.43 32.44 48.37
CA PRO A 461 -16.44 32.32 46.91
C PRO A 461 -15.63 31.10 46.47
N ASP A 462 -16.05 30.46 45.37
CA ASP A 462 -15.25 29.38 44.77
C ASP A 462 -13.94 29.97 44.22
N GLY A 463 -12.82 29.33 44.55
CA GLY A 463 -11.53 29.60 43.95
C GLY A 463 -11.39 28.92 42.59
N ALA A 464 -10.34 29.25 41.84
CA ALA A 464 -10.08 28.65 40.52
C ALA A 464 -8.62 28.23 40.40
N VAL A 465 -8.40 26.97 40.02
CA VAL A 465 -7.07 26.46 39.66
C VAL A 465 -7.04 26.21 38.16
N ARG A 466 -6.04 26.77 37.49
CA ARG A 466 -5.82 26.58 36.06
C ARG A 466 -4.58 25.74 35.80
N VAL A 467 -4.69 24.78 34.89
CA VAL A 467 -3.58 23.97 34.38
C VAL A 467 -3.36 24.28 32.91
N HIS A 468 -2.10 24.34 32.51
CA HIS A 468 -1.64 24.67 31.17
C HIS A 468 -0.71 23.58 30.62
N ASN A 469 -0.79 23.34 29.32
CA ASN A 469 0.31 22.74 28.56
C ASN A 469 1.24 23.88 28.12
N ARG A 470 2.27 24.15 28.92
CA ARG A 470 3.07 25.36 28.82
C ARG A 470 3.85 25.38 27.51
N GLY A 471 3.76 26.52 26.81
CA GLY A 471 4.47 26.72 25.55
C GLY A 471 3.94 25.88 24.39
N TRP A 472 2.68 25.42 24.47
CA TRP A 472 2.08 24.56 23.45
C TRP A 472 2.29 25.09 22.04
N VAL A 473 2.95 24.26 21.23
CA VAL A 473 3.05 24.42 19.78
C VAL A 473 2.48 23.18 19.12
N ALA A 474 2.28 23.23 17.80
CA ALA A 474 1.78 22.07 17.09
C ALA A 474 2.64 20.82 17.36
N LEU A 475 3.98 20.91 17.31
CA LEU A 475 4.92 19.79 17.50
C LEU A 475 5.14 19.37 18.96
N GLN A 476 4.11 19.49 19.80
CA GLN A 476 4.13 19.08 21.18
C GLN A 476 2.89 18.23 21.48
N ALA A 477 3.09 17.14 22.22
CA ALA A 477 2.02 16.30 22.72
C ALA A 477 1.03 17.14 23.53
N ARG A 478 -0.26 16.83 23.41
CA ARG A 478 -1.26 17.39 24.32
C ARG A 478 -1.03 16.87 25.74
N LEU A 479 -1.41 17.68 26.73
CA LEU A 479 -1.26 17.32 28.13
C LEU A 479 -2.52 16.62 28.63
N SER A 480 -2.41 15.36 29.01
CA SER A 480 -3.47 14.64 29.71
C SER A 480 -3.46 15.01 31.19
N VAL A 481 -4.52 15.64 31.67
CA VAL A 481 -4.79 15.82 33.11
C VAL A 481 -5.81 14.75 33.49
N ALA A 482 -5.31 13.62 34.01
CA ALA A 482 -6.08 12.39 34.13
C ALA A 482 -6.77 12.24 35.49
N SER A 483 -6.27 12.91 36.53
CA SER A 483 -6.82 12.83 37.87
C SER A 483 -6.62 14.13 38.64
N ALA A 484 -7.47 14.35 39.64
CA ALA A 484 -7.30 15.35 40.68
C ALA A 484 -7.68 14.75 42.03
N HIS A 485 -6.86 14.97 43.05
CA HIS A 485 -7.08 14.46 44.40
C HIS A 485 -6.89 15.58 45.43
N ILE A 486 -7.84 15.73 46.36
CA ILE A 486 -7.74 16.67 47.48
C ILE A 486 -7.49 15.90 48.76
N ALA A 487 -6.41 16.22 49.47
CA ALA A 487 -6.06 15.64 50.77
C ALA A 487 -5.98 16.72 51.84
N GLY A 488 -6.55 16.46 53.03
CA GLY A 488 -6.52 17.40 54.16
C GLY A 488 -7.77 18.28 54.30
N GLY A 489 -7.65 19.39 55.02
CA GLY A 489 -8.72 20.37 55.22
C GLY A 489 -9.97 19.83 55.92
N ALA A 490 -9.85 18.72 56.66
CA ALA A 490 -10.95 17.99 57.28
C ALA A 490 -12.08 17.62 56.30
N GLY A 491 -11.76 17.40 55.01
CA GLY A 491 -12.74 17.03 53.98
C GLY A 491 -13.60 18.19 53.47
N ARG A 492 -13.24 19.44 53.80
CA ARG A 492 -14.05 20.62 53.47
C ARG A 492 -13.76 21.23 52.09
N PHE A 493 -12.68 20.81 51.44
CA PHE A 493 -12.34 21.26 50.08
C PHE A 493 -12.88 20.27 49.04
N SER A 494 -13.47 20.78 47.96
CA SER A 494 -14.02 19.95 46.89
C SER A 494 -13.91 20.65 45.53
N ILE A 495 -14.01 19.88 44.44
CA ILE A 495 -14.26 20.42 43.10
C ILE A 495 -15.77 20.30 42.86
N PRO A 496 -16.53 21.42 42.80
CA PRO A 496 -17.97 21.38 42.56
C PRO A 496 -18.31 20.60 41.28
N GLY A 497 -19.22 19.63 41.40
CA GLY A 497 -19.60 18.75 40.27
C GLY A 497 -18.63 17.61 39.99
N GLY A 498 -17.52 17.51 40.72
CA GLY A 498 -16.50 16.47 40.54
C GLY A 498 -15.39 16.86 39.56
N PHE A 499 -14.36 16.03 39.50
CA PHE A 499 -13.26 16.21 38.55
C PHE A 499 -13.60 15.58 37.19
N THR A 500 -13.47 16.37 36.13
CA THR A 500 -13.52 15.89 34.75
C THR A 500 -12.11 15.91 34.15
N PRO A 501 -11.57 14.77 33.69
CA PRO A 501 -10.30 14.72 32.98
C PRO A 501 -10.30 15.61 31.74
N ALA A 502 -9.14 16.17 31.40
CA ALA A 502 -9.02 17.06 30.25
C ALA A 502 -7.73 16.80 29.46
N LEU A 503 -7.80 16.98 28.14
CA LEU A 503 -6.67 16.89 27.23
C LEU A 503 -6.35 18.28 26.69
N LEU A 504 -5.23 18.85 27.14
CA LEU A 504 -4.94 20.27 26.99
C LEU A 504 -3.95 20.56 25.85
N SER A 505 -4.34 21.49 24.99
CA SER A 505 -3.46 22.23 24.09
C SER A 505 -3.07 23.57 24.75
N GLY A 506 -2.96 24.67 24.01
CA GLY A 506 -2.48 25.97 24.52
C GLY A 506 -3.45 26.76 25.41
N THR A 507 -4.75 26.50 25.37
CA THR A 507 -5.74 27.31 26.12
C THR A 507 -5.81 26.98 27.61
N GLY A 508 -5.26 25.83 28.04
CA GLY A 508 -5.38 25.34 29.42
C GLY A 508 -6.82 25.02 29.85
N ALA A 509 -6.99 24.47 31.05
CA ALA A 509 -8.29 24.20 31.65
C ALA A 509 -8.34 24.67 33.10
N THR A 510 -9.54 25.05 33.54
CA THR A 510 -9.78 25.58 34.88
C THR A 510 -10.73 24.66 35.64
N TRP A 511 -10.38 24.32 36.87
CA TRP A 511 -11.26 23.62 37.81
C TRP A 511 -11.59 24.54 38.99
N PRO A 512 -12.88 24.72 39.32
CA PRO A 512 -13.27 25.45 40.53
C PRO A 512 -12.92 24.64 41.78
N VAL A 513 -12.56 25.33 42.85
CA VAL A 513 -12.31 24.75 44.17
C VAL A 513 -13.22 25.43 45.18
N ARG A 514 -14.01 24.62 45.90
CA ARG A 514 -14.94 25.09 46.92
C ARG A 514 -14.46 24.69 48.31
N PHE A 515 -14.67 25.58 49.28
CA PHE A 515 -14.55 25.30 50.70
C PHE A 515 -15.94 25.29 51.35
N ASP A 516 -16.31 24.20 52.01
CA ASP A 516 -17.55 24.08 52.79
C ASP A 516 -17.33 24.50 54.25
N ALA A 517 -17.80 25.70 54.57
CA ALA A 517 -17.74 26.27 55.91
C ALA A 517 -18.82 25.72 56.87
N THR A 518 -19.74 24.88 56.40
CA THR A 518 -20.86 24.36 57.21
C THR A 518 -20.33 23.57 58.40
N GLY A 519 -20.61 24.06 59.62
CA GLY A 519 -20.14 23.44 60.86
C GLY A 519 -18.61 23.50 61.05
N ALA A 520 -17.91 24.40 60.36
CA ALA A 520 -16.49 24.66 60.61
C ALA A 520 -16.28 25.36 61.96
N THR A 521 -15.16 25.06 62.61
CA THR A 521 -14.76 25.72 63.86
C THR A 521 -14.41 27.18 63.56
N LEU A 522 -15.03 28.10 64.31
CA LEU A 522 -14.73 29.52 64.19
C LEU A 522 -13.26 29.79 64.58
N ASP A 523 -12.71 30.84 63.98
CA ASP A 523 -11.34 31.33 64.15
C ASP A 523 -10.24 30.31 63.80
N SER A 524 -10.56 29.33 62.97
CA SER A 524 -9.67 28.24 62.54
C SER A 524 -9.28 28.33 61.07
N THR A 525 -8.04 27.90 60.76
CA THR A 525 -7.52 27.79 59.39
C THR A 525 -7.52 26.33 58.96
N TYR A 526 -8.09 26.06 57.79
CA TYR A 526 -8.09 24.75 57.14
C TYR A 526 -7.12 24.76 55.97
N THR A 527 -6.25 23.76 55.91
CA THR A 527 -5.28 23.59 54.83
C THR A 527 -5.44 22.22 54.17
N ALA A 528 -5.38 22.18 52.84
CA ALA A 528 -5.44 20.96 52.06
C ALA A 528 -4.47 21.03 50.87
N THR A 529 -4.25 19.91 50.21
CA THR A 529 -3.45 19.83 49.00
C THR A 529 -4.29 19.24 47.88
N LEU A 530 -4.41 19.98 46.78
CA LEU A 530 -4.98 19.51 45.52
C LEU A 530 -3.85 19.07 44.60
N THR A 531 -3.90 17.83 44.12
CA THR A 531 -2.84 17.20 43.33
C THR A 531 -3.41 16.73 42.01
N PHE A 532 -2.86 17.19 40.88
CA PHE A 532 -3.23 16.73 39.53
C PHE A 532 -2.23 15.72 38.98
N GLY A 533 -2.72 14.54 38.60
CA GLY A 533 -1.94 13.56 37.85
C GLY A 533 -1.89 13.94 36.37
N THR A 534 -0.68 14.09 35.84
CA THR A 534 -0.45 14.53 34.46
C THR A 534 0.34 13.49 33.67
N ALA A 535 0.08 13.42 32.37
CA ALA A 535 0.78 12.55 31.43
C ALA A 535 0.76 13.18 30.03
N ASP A 536 1.60 12.67 29.15
CA ASP A 536 1.43 12.94 27.71
C ASP A 536 0.08 12.40 27.21
N GLU A 537 -0.38 12.89 26.06
CA GLU A 537 -1.48 12.25 25.33
C GLU A 537 -1.11 10.81 24.94
N ALA A 538 -2.12 9.93 24.82
CA ALA A 538 -1.92 8.51 24.59
C ALA A 538 -1.40 8.19 23.18
N LEU A 539 -0.11 8.42 22.97
CA LEU A 539 0.67 8.14 21.78
C LEU A 539 1.89 7.26 22.11
N PRO A 540 2.51 6.59 21.11
CA PRO A 540 3.78 5.92 21.30
C PRO A 540 4.82 6.88 21.91
N GLY A 541 5.45 6.47 23.01
CA GLY A 541 6.40 7.31 23.77
C GLY A 541 5.77 8.17 24.86
N ALA A 542 4.46 8.07 25.10
CA ALA A 542 3.82 8.75 26.22
C ALA A 542 4.39 8.33 27.57
N THR A 543 4.58 9.31 28.46
CA THR A 543 5.08 9.10 29.81
C THR A 543 4.19 9.78 30.84
N ALA A 544 4.28 9.32 32.10
CA ALA A 544 3.76 10.09 33.23
C ALA A 544 4.64 11.34 33.43
N LEU A 545 4.00 12.48 33.67
CA LEU A 545 4.65 13.78 33.80
C LEU A 545 4.58 14.30 35.24
N ALA A 546 5.20 15.46 35.47
CA ALA A 546 5.24 16.07 36.79
C ALA A 546 3.83 16.35 37.32
N THR A 547 3.55 15.81 38.50
CA THR A 547 2.33 16.10 39.25
C THR A 547 2.28 17.58 39.60
N LEU A 548 1.10 18.20 39.44
CA LEU A 548 0.90 19.61 39.81
C LEU A 548 0.23 19.68 41.19
N THR A 549 0.77 20.51 42.08
CA THR A 549 0.36 20.60 43.47
C THR A 549 -0.14 21.99 43.82
N VAL A 550 -1.35 22.11 44.37
CA VAL A 550 -1.89 23.37 44.85
C VAL A 550 -2.17 23.27 46.34
N ASN A 551 -1.48 24.09 47.12
CA ASN A 551 -1.75 24.23 48.54
C ASN A 551 -2.99 25.12 48.73
N LEU A 552 -4.04 24.56 49.29
CA LEU A 552 -5.31 25.22 49.54
C LEU A 552 -5.35 25.73 50.98
N GLN A 553 -5.87 26.94 51.17
CA GLN A 553 -6.07 27.52 52.48
C GLN A 553 -7.42 28.26 52.54
N ALA A 554 -8.11 28.14 53.66
CA ALA A 554 -9.32 28.90 53.98
C ALA A 554 -9.40 29.16 55.48
N ARG A 555 -9.82 30.35 55.91
CA ARG A 555 -9.95 30.69 57.34
C ARG A 555 -11.38 31.07 57.70
N VAL A 556 -11.98 30.38 58.66
CA VAL A 556 -13.32 30.70 59.16
C VAL A 556 -13.19 31.61 60.38
N SER A 557 -13.99 32.67 60.48
CA SER A 557 -13.88 33.70 61.54
C SER A 557 -15.24 34.09 62.12
N ALA A 558 -15.32 34.28 63.45
CA ALA A 558 -16.58 34.61 64.15
C ALA A 558 -17.08 36.02 63.85
N THR A 559 -16.17 36.99 63.77
CA THR A 559 -16.47 38.33 63.26
C THR A 559 -16.31 38.28 61.75
N GLY A 560 -17.40 38.50 61.02
CA GLY A 560 -17.36 38.85 59.61
C GLY A 560 -16.71 40.20 59.45
N VAL A 561 -15.41 40.23 59.62
CA VAL A 561 -14.59 41.31 59.11
C VAL A 561 -14.62 41.05 57.60
N GLU A 562 -15.50 41.74 56.87
CA GLU A 562 -15.13 42.21 55.52
C GLU A 562 -13.67 42.57 55.67
N ALA A 563 -12.79 41.89 54.91
CA ALA A 563 -11.35 42.08 54.98
C ALA A 563 -11.07 43.46 55.54
N SER A 564 -10.58 43.55 56.79
CA SER A 564 -9.89 44.77 57.13
C SER A 564 -8.86 44.80 56.03
N GLU A 565 -8.90 45.86 55.25
CA GLU A 565 -8.05 45.96 54.10
C GLU A 565 -6.60 46.19 54.54
N GLY A 566 -6.14 45.52 55.59
CA GLY A 566 -4.74 45.18 55.82
C GLY A 566 -4.21 44.17 54.81
N GLY A 567 -4.93 43.87 53.73
CA GLY A 567 -4.26 43.41 52.52
C GLY A 567 -3.42 44.57 51.99
N LEU A 568 -2.12 44.35 51.80
CA LEU A 568 -1.29 45.35 51.15
C LEU A 568 -1.91 45.69 49.79
N ARG A 569 -2.41 46.92 49.64
CA ARG A 569 -3.14 47.35 48.45
C ARG A 569 -2.80 48.77 48.07
N PHE A 570 -2.88 49.04 46.77
CA PHE A 570 -2.71 50.35 46.18
C PHE A 570 -3.96 50.74 45.40
N LEU A 571 -4.51 51.91 45.70
CA LEU A 571 -5.62 52.52 44.98
C LEU A 571 -5.05 53.47 43.91
N PRO A 572 -5.48 53.35 42.65
CA PRO A 572 -4.96 54.16 41.56
C PRO A 572 -5.27 55.64 41.75
N PRO A 573 -4.50 56.54 41.12
CA PRO A 573 -4.68 57.99 41.23
C PRO A 573 -6.09 58.44 40.84
N ARG A 574 -6.70 59.31 41.65
CA ARG A 574 -8.02 59.92 41.41
C ARG A 574 -7.98 61.43 41.71
N PRO A 575 -8.46 62.30 40.79
CA PRO A 575 -8.97 61.97 39.46
C PRO A 575 -7.84 61.52 38.50
N ASN A 576 -8.20 60.71 37.50
CA ASN A 576 -7.34 60.33 36.39
C ASN A 576 -8.22 60.11 35.13
N PRO A 577 -8.12 60.97 34.09
CA PRO A 577 -7.13 62.05 33.91
C PRO A 577 -7.23 63.17 34.95
N ALA A 578 -6.09 63.75 35.32
CA ALA A 578 -5.98 64.86 36.27
C ALA A 578 -5.77 66.19 35.54
N ARG A 579 -6.45 67.28 35.93
CA ARG A 579 -6.18 68.67 35.46
C ARG A 579 -5.37 69.49 36.47
N GLY A 580 -4.86 68.85 37.51
CA GLY A 580 -4.29 69.47 38.69
C GLY A 580 -3.83 68.38 39.64
N ALA A 581 -4.13 68.53 40.94
CA ALA A 581 -3.74 67.50 41.89
C ALA A 581 -4.53 66.19 41.73
N THR A 582 -3.82 65.07 41.88
CA THR A 582 -4.40 63.73 41.96
C THR A 582 -4.01 63.08 43.27
N GLU A 583 -4.92 62.28 43.82
CA GLU A 583 -4.76 61.62 45.11
C GLU A 583 -4.57 60.12 44.89
N MET A 584 -3.57 59.54 45.54
CA MET A 584 -3.30 58.11 45.58
C MET A 584 -3.42 57.65 47.01
N ALA A 585 -4.02 56.50 47.23
CA ALA A 585 -4.15 55.94 48.56
C ALA A 585 -3.62 54.51 48.57
N PHE A 586 -3.06 54.09 49.70
CA PHE A 586 -2.60 52.72 49.92
C PHE A 586 -2.88 52.32 51.36
N GLU A 587 -2.95 51.02 51.61
CA GLU A 587 -3.16 50.48 52.94
C GLU A 587 -2.10 49.45 53.27
N LEU A 588 -1.57 49.58 54.49
CA LEU A 588 -0.47 48.76 54.99
C LEU A 588 -0.99 47.81 56.09
N PRO A 589 -0.77 46.48 55.97
CA PRO A 589 -1.11 45.51 57.02
C PRO A 589 -0.41 45.75 58.35
N ALA A 590 0.81 46.27 58.29
CA ALA A 590 1.75 46.40 59.40
C ALA A 590 2.78 47.49 59.06
N ASP A 591 3.59 47.87 60.05
CA ASP A 591 4.67 48.84 59.85
C ASP A 591 5.71 48.32 58.85
N MET A 592 5.79 48.94 57.68
CA MET A 592 6.59 48.41 56.58
C MET A 592 7.18 49.48 55.66
N PRO A 593 8.26 49.16 54.92
CA PRO A 593 8.83 50.07 53.93
C PRO A 593 7.85 50.31 52.77
N VAL A 594 7.73 51.56 52.34
CA VAL A 594 6.96 52.01 51.18
C VAL A 594 7.88 52.78 50.25
N ASP A 595 7.77 52.52 48.94
CA ASP A 595 8.28 53.38 47.86
C ASP A 595 7.14 53.67 46.89
N LEU A 596 6.62 54.90 46.93
CA LEU A 596 5.61 55.41 46.03
C LEU A 596 6.21 56.57 45.23
N ALA A 597 6.28 56.41 43.91
CA ALA A 597 6.91 57.38 43.04
C ALA A 597 6.23 57.49 41.66
N VAL A 598 6.42 58.63 41.00
CA VAL A 598 5.93 58.91 39.66
C VAL A 598 7.08 58.82 38.66
N TYR A 599 6.82 58.22 37.51
CA TYR A 599 7.78 57.97 36.42
C TYR A 599 7.28 58.57 35.10
N ASP A 600 8.20 59.08 34.30
CA ASP A 600 7.91 59.45 32.90
C ASP A 600 7.92 58.22 31.96
N LEU A 601 7.60 58.45 30.68
CA LEU A 601 7.53 57.40 29.65
C LEU A 601 8.85 56.65 29.42
N VAL A 602 9.99 57.24 29.80
CA VAL A 602 11.32 56.63 29.63
C VAL A 602 11.75 55.90 30.91
N GLY A 603 10.88 55.86 31.93
CA GLY A 603 11.13 55.16 33.19
C GLY A 603 11.99 55.95 34.19
N ARG A 604 12.17 57.26 33.99
CA ARG A 604 12.87 58.12 34.95
C ARG A 604 11.92 58.53 36.07
N ARG A 605 12.37 58.41 37.33
CA ARG A 605 11.63 58.87 38.52
C ARG A 605 11.56 60.40 38.52
N VAL A 606 10.37 60.96 38.39
CA VAL A 606 10.13 62.41 38.31
C VAL A 606 9.62 63.01 39.62
N ALA A 607 9.02 62.20 40.49
CA ALA A 607 8.60 62.61 41.83
C ALA A 607 8.63 61.42 42.81
N THR A 608 9.03 61.69 44.05
CA THR A 608 8.85 60.79 45.20
C THR A 608 7.63 61.26 45.98
N LEU A 609 6.65 60.39 46.21
CA LEU A 609 5.41 60.73 46.91
C LEU A 609 5.42 60.22 48.36
N ALA A 610 5.95 59.02 48.57
CA ALA A 610 6.20 58.47 49.91
C ALA A 610 7.40 57.53 49.84
N GLU A 611 8.32 57.63 50.80
CA GLU A 611 9.51 56.79 50.88
C GLU A 611 9.90 56.56 52.35
N GLY A 612 10.17 55.31 52.72
CA GLY A 612 10.59 54.94 54.07
C GLY A 612 9.60 54.02 54.80
N ARG A 613 9.80 53.83 56.10
CA ARG A 613 8.91 53.00 56.93
C ARG A 613 7.68 53.81 57.36
N MET A 614 6.48 53.27 57.09
CA MET A 614 5.21 53.90 57.46
C MET A 614 4.41 52.94 58.35
N SER A 615 3.62 53.50 59.27
CA SER A 615 2.81 52.72 60.22
C SER A 615 1.67 51.98 59.51
N ALA A 616 1.18 50.90 60.13
CA ALA A 616 -0.02 50.20 59.66
C ALA A 616 -1.23 51.16 59.49
N GLY A 617 -2.10 50.86 58.54
CA GLY A 617 -3.32 51.63 58.25
C GLY A 617 -3.35 52.29 56.87
N ARG A 618 -4.38 53.09 56.64
CA ARG A 618 -4.64 53.76 55.35
C ARG A 618 -3.88 55.08 55.26
N HIS A 619 -3.14 55.25 54.17
CA HIS A 619 -2.39 56.45 53.84
C HIS A 619 -2.94 57.06 52.56
N SER A 620 -2.99 58.39 52.50
CA SER A 620 -3.36 59.13 51.31
C SER A 620 -2.29 60.16 50.98
N VAL A 621 -1.87 60.19 49.72
CA VAL A 621 -0.81 61.05 49.22
C VAL A 621 -1.31 61.81 48.00
N ARG A 622 -1.21 63.14 48.08
CA ARG A 622 -1.60 64.05 47.01
C ARG A 622 -0.38 64.44 46.19
N TRP A 623 -0.45 64.28 44.87
CA TRP A 623 0.55 64.81 43.94
C TRP A 623 -0.06 65.95 43.14
N ASP A 624 0.57 67.11 43.17
CA ASP A 624 0.12 68.35 42.53
C ASP A 624 0.89 68.66 41.23
N ALA A 625 1.43 67.64 40.58
CA ALA A 625 2.34 67.73 39.44
C ALA A 625 3.72 68.34 39.75
N GLY A 626 4.16 68.41 41.01
CA GLY A 626 5.54 68.81 41.35
C GLY A 626 6.60 67.80 40.88
N LEU A 627 7.70 68.30 40.31
CA LEU A 627 8.90 67.55 39.94
C LEU A 627 9.99 67.69 41.01
N ALA A 628 10.96 66.78 41.02
CA ALA A 628 12.10 66.80 41.96
C ALA A 628 12.96 68.08 41.91
N ASP A 629 12.90 68.84 40.81
CA ASP A 629 13.64 70.09 40.60
C ASP A 629 12.81 71.36 40.90
N GLY A 630 11.63 71.21 41.49
CA GLY A 630 10.73 72.30 41.88
C GLY A 630 9.84 72.83 40.75
N ARG A 631 9.95 72.31 39.53
CA ARG A 631 9.08 72.67 38.40
C ARG A 631 7.78 71.85 38.41
N LYS A 632 6.83 72.22 37.55
CA LYS A 632 5.61 71.44 37.29
C LYS A 632 5.80 70.47 36.12
N ALA A 633 5.24 69.27 36.25
CA ALA A 633 5.21 68.26 35.22
C ALA A 633 4.34 68.71 34.04
N ALA A 634 4.79 68.50 32.80
CA ALA A 634 4.02 68.84 31.60
C ALA A 634 2.81 67.90 31.43
N ALA A 635 1.77 68.36 30.75
CA ALA A 635 0.67 67.50 30.34
C ALA A 635 1.18 66.28 29.56
N GLY A 636 0.70 65.08 29.88
CA GLY A 636 1.23 63.85 29.29
C GLY A 636 0.92 62.59 30.10
N LEU A 637 1.54 61.48 29.69
CA LEU A 637 1.40 60.18 30.33
C LEU A 637 2.52 59.93 31.34
N TYR A 638 2.13 59.55 32.55
CA TYR A 638 3.01 59.17 33.64
C TYR A 638 2.63 57.79 34.18
N PHE A 639 3.54 57.16 34.90
CA PHE A 639 3.29 55.92 35.62
C PHE A 639 3.56 56.12 37.10
N VAL A 640 2.57 55.81 37.94
CA VAL A 640 2.73 55.75 39.39
C VAL A 640 3.11 54.32 39.76
N ARG A 641 4.23 54.14 40.46
CA ARG A 641 4.68 52.84 40.95
C ARG A 641 4.66 52.83 42.47
N PHE A 642 3.97 51.85 43.03
CA PHE A 642 3.93 51.54 44.45
C PHE A 642 4.65 50.22 44.70
N THR A 643 5.60 50.23 45.62
CA THR A 643 6.33 49.03 46.08
C THR A 643 6.29 48.95 47.59
N SER A 644 5.84 47.83 48.13
CA SER A 644 5.90 47.53 49.57
C SER A 644 5.71 46.01 49.75
N GLY A 645 6.25 45.40 50.81
CA GLY A 645 5.93 44.01 51.19
C GLY A 645 5.99 42.93 50.08
N GLY A 646 6.83 43.11 49.05
CA GLY A 646 6.89 42.23 47.87
C GLY A 646 5.84 42.51 46.77
N LEU A 647 4.85 43.38 47.03
CA LEU A 647 3.90 43.87 46.03
C LEU A 647 4.49 45.05 45.26
N THR A 648 4.50 44.93 43.93
CA THR A 648 4.73 46.05 43.02
C THR A 648 3.48 46.30 42.19
N LYS A 649 2.90 47.49 42.27
CA LYS A 649 1.76 47.92 41.44
C LYS A 649 2.15 49.15 40.62
N VAL A 650 1.81 49.12 39.34
CA VAL A 650 2.00 50.26 38.42
C VAL A 650 0.64 50.70 37.91
N SER A 651 0.35 51.99 38.01
CA SER A 651 -0.87 52.60 37.48
C SER A 651 -0.54 53.73 36.51
N ARG A 652 -1.25 53.75 35.39
CA ARG A 652 -1.16 54.81 34.39
C ARG A 652 -1.82 56.08 34.92
N LEU A 653 -1.19 57.24 34.76
CA LEU A 653 -1.70 58.56 35.15
C LEU A 653 -1.62 59.52 33.96
N VAL A 654 -2.76 60.07 33.55
CA VAL A 654 -2.85 61.07 32.48
C VAL A 654 -2.97 62.46 33.12
N LEU A 655 -2.01 63.35 32.85
CA LEU A 655 -2.08 64.76 33.24
C LEU A 655 -2.52 65.59 32.03
N LEU A 656 -3.63 66.31 32.19
CA LEU A 656 -4.17 67.24 31.20
C LEU A 656 -3.57 68.64 31.39
N PRO A 657 -3.58 69.47 30.33
CA PRO A 657 -3.12 70.87 30.41
C PRO A 657 -3.84 71.71 31.46
#